data_AF-A0A2S7IMU7-F1
#
_entry.id   AF-A0A2S7IMU7-F1
#
_cell.length_a   1.000
_cell.length_b   1.000
_cell.length_c   1.000
_cell.angle_alpha   90.00
_cell.angle_beta   90.00
_cell.angle_gamma   90.00
#
_symmetry.space_group_name_H-M   'P 1'
#
loop_
_entity.id
_entity.type
_entity.pdbx_description
1 polymer ?
#
loop_
_entity_poly.entity_id
_entity_poly.type
_entity_poly.pdbx_seq_one_letter_code
_entity_poly.pdbx_strand_id
1 'polypeptide(L)'
;MKRIVCAWLILWSFSSLAQAPASNVNTAKPWAYWWWMGSAVTEEGIRKNLQDYAKAGLGGLHIIPIYGVKGYEQQFLPFLSPEWNKALTFTLQEAQKLGLGIDLSLGTGWPYGGPWVSVSDGAQKFSIQGDSLLVSPTKQQVKRAAPGGEGLVMNPFDETAVRNYLKHFDANLSKGNTVRSFYNDSYEVYGANWTNDFLAEFKRRRGYSLKPAVLTKTKNLTEDERRIWADYHTTLSELLRDRFTRMWTGWSQQQGKITRDQAHGSPGNLLDLYALTDIPETEYFGSKQYAIPNYRLDPDYDSTRYGVPGVLTMQFASSAAHLTGKPLVSSETSTWLAEHFRVSLSQIKPIVDELFTGGVNHIFYHGIPYSPPEEKWPGWLFYASTNYNQQSHFWKDLPELNQYIEQCQQRLQTARPDASVLLYFPVQDIWHGVAAGEAPFLFDVHANARRWLHDTPFGATAQQLRNHGYQTDFVSDSLLQGFSVKGGKLVSAAGTTYPVLLIPQTQYVPLETLKKIQQLIQQGANVVFAEAPGRVSGYKDWKNRQQQLESVRKSLATLVKKDYLSELKRLKVRQEKMAEQGLSFLRKTNAEGTLYFVTNLSNQFHRGTVRLGSWAHSVQVTDPLRKRQGYVPVQAQVDSTSEIELALEPGESVFLQTYASMRKGAPWPEYSAVKDTLKLTGIWQIDFQEGQPELPMPLATSRLVSWTELDHAESQNFSGTGRYTLRFKRPEAWKTDQPILLDLGVVRETAQVRLNEVSLGKLWSLPYRIQLPANVLQEENILEIDVTNSSANRIRKLDEDKFPWRKFYDINFVSIQYKPFDASKWEPEPSGLLGPVVLLK
;
A
#
# COMPACT_ATOMS: atom_id res chain seq x y z
N MET A 1 30.30 -52.37 -39.50
CA MET A 1 29.38 -52.26 -38.34
C MET A 1 30.04 -51.42 -37.25
N LYS A 2 29.27 -50.51 -36.65
CA LYS A 2 29.55 -49.71 -35.43
C LYS A 2 30.63 -48.62 -35.53
N ARG A 3 30.18 -47.37 -35.78
CA ARG A 3 30.88 -46.14 -35.39
C ARG A 3 30.29 -45.63 -34.07
N ILE A 4 31.21 -45.26 -33.18
CA ILE A 4 31.01 -44.77 -31.82
C ILE A 4 30.43 -43.34 -31.88
N VAL A 5 29.35 -43.09 -31.13
CA VAL A 5 28.83 -41.75 -30.82
C VAL A 5 28.92 -41.58 -29.31
N CYS A 6 29.84 -40.72 -28.86
CA CYS A 6 29.91 -40.25 -27.48
C CYS A 6 28.80 -39.21 -27.25
N ALA A 7 27.79 -39.57 -26.47
CA ALA A 7 26.79 -38.62 -25.98
C ALA A 7 27.30 -37.97 -24.68
N TRP A 8 27.50 -36.66 -24.71
CA TRP A 8 27.71 -35.84 -23.51
C TRP A 8 26.34 -35.56 -22.87
N LEU A 9 26.08 -36.18 -21.72
CA LEU A 9 24.95 -35.85 -20.86
C LEU A 9 25.29 -34.60 -20.06
N ILE A 10 24.74 -33.45 -20.46
CA ILE A 10 24.73 -32.23 -19.66
C ILE A 10 23.62 -32.38 -18.62
N LEU A 11 23.98 -32.75 -17.40
CA LEU A 11 23.11 -32.68 -16.23
C LEU A 11 22.84 -31.21 -15.89
N TRP A 12 21.63 -30.73 -16.19
CA TRP A 12 21.13 -29.49 -15.62
C TRP A 12 20.78 -29.75 -14.15
N SER A 13 21.65 -29.28 -13.25
CA SER A 13 21.35 -29.15 -11.84
C SER A 13 20.28 -28.07 -11.67
N PHE A 14 19.01 -28.49 -11.55
CA PHE A 14 18.00 -27.64 -10.93
C PHE A 14 18.40 -27.47 -9.46
N SER A 15 18.93 -26.30 -9.11
CA SER A 15 18.97 -25.87 -7.71
C SER A 15 17.53 -25.70 -7.27
N SER A 16 16.95 -26.73 -6.65
CA SER A 16 15.72 -26.58 -5.89
C SER A 16 16.04 -25.62 -4.74
N LEU A 17 15.56 -24.38 -4.85
CA LEU A 17 15.41 -23.52 -3.68
C LEU A 17 14.63 -24.33 -2.66
N ALA A 18 15.23 -24.55 -1.48
CA ALA A 18 14.58 -25.22 -0.37
C ALA A 18 13.26 -24.49 -0.09
N GLN A 19 12.14 -25.09 -0.49
CA GLN A 19 10.82 -24.55 -0.24
C GLN A 19 10.61 -24.69 1.27
N ALA A 20 10.58 -23.55 1.98
CA ALA A 20 10.18 -23.52 3.37
C ALA A 20 8.86 -24.30 3.52
N PRO A 21 8.67 -25.09 4.59
CA PRO A 21 7.47 -25.91 4.75
C PRO A 21 6.25 -25.01 4.57
N ALA A 22 5.37 -25.38 3.63
CA ALA A 22 4.17 -24.63 3.30
C ALA A 22 3.28 -24.54 4.54
N SER A 23 3.44 -23.48 5.32
CA SER A 23 2.44 -23.04 6.26
C SER A 23 1.19 -22.75 5.43
N ASN A 24 0.04 -23.34 5.78
CA ASN A 24 -1.28 -23.14 5.14
C ASN A 24 -1.82 -21.70 5.31
N VAL A 25 -0.95 -20.71 5.30
CA VAL A 25 -1.25 -19.31 5.57
C VAL A 25 -1.83 -18.67 4.32
N ASN A 26 -3.02 -18.11 4.46
CA ASN A 26 -3.72 -17.46 3.36
C ASN A 26 -3.27 -15.99 3.24
N THR A 27 -2.38 -15.72 2.28
CA THR A 27 -1.91 -14.36 1.95
C THR A 27 -2.96 -13.53 1.19
N ALA A 28 -4.03 -14.15 0.69
CA ALA A 28 -5.13 -13.41 0.07
C ALA A 28 -5.97 -12.68 1.11
N LYS A 29 -6.03 -13.10 2.37
CA LYS A 29 -6.65 -12.29 3.43
C LYS A 29 -5.79 -11.06 3.78
N PRO A 30 -6.36 -9.93 4.22
CA PRO A 30 -5.58 -8.83 4.79
C PRO A 30 -4.95 -9.25 6.11
N TRP A 31 -3.81 -8.64 6.42
CA TRP A 31 -3.08 -8.81 7.65
C TRP A 31 -3.07 -7.49 8.43
N ALA A 32 -2.53 -7.48 9.64
CA ALA A 32 -2.42 -6.27 10.43
C ALA A 32 -1.09 -6.19 11.20
N TYR A 33 -0.62 -4.97 11.40
CA TYR A 33 0.43 -4.66 12.37
C TYR A 33 -0.14 -4.90 13.76
N TRP A 34 0.53 -5.71 14.57
CA TRP A 34 0.10 -6.10 15.90
C TRP A 34 1.05 -5.53 16.95
N TRP A 35 0.63 -4.42 17.55
CA TRP A 35 1.45 -3.67 18.50
C TRP A 35 1.48 -4.38 19.84
N TRP A 36 2.65 -4.90 20.22
CA TRP A 36 2.90 -5.51 21.52
C TRP A 36 3.40 -4.46 22.49
N MET A 37 2.45 -3.74 23.10
CA MET A 37 2.73 -2.62 24.00
C MET A 37 3.39 -3.13 25.29
N GLY A 38 4.66 -2.78 25.50
CA GLY A 38 5.49 -3.28 26.60
C GLY A 38 5.73 -4.79 26.52
N SER A 39 5.31 -5.41 25.41
CA SER A 39 5.06 -6.85 25.30
C SER A 39 4.31 -7.43 26.52
N ALA A 40 3.42 -6.65 27.16
CA ALA A 40 2.60 -7.09 28.29
C ALA A 40 1.43 -7.98 27.82
N VAL A 41 1.79 -9.11 27.25
CA VAL A 41 0.86 -10.09 26.67
C VAL A 41 0.72 -11.29 27.60
N THR A 42 -0.49 -11.86 27.67
CA THR A 42 -0.77 -13.10 28.41
C THR A 42 -1.19 -14.20 27.45
N GLU A 43 -0.99 -15.48 27.83
CA GLU A 43 -1.42 -16.61 26.99
C GLU A 43 -2.94 -16.59 26.73
N GLU A 44 -3.74 -16.21 27.72
CA GLU A 44 -5.18 -16.05 27.58
C GLU A 44 -5.53 -14.91 26.61
N GLY A 45 -4.90 -13.74 26.79
CA GLY A 45 -5.13 -12.58 25.94
C GLY A 45 -4.71 -12.85 24.50
N ILE A 46 -3.54 -13.44 24.28
CA ILE A 46 -3.05 -13.87 22.96
C ILE A 46 -4.07 -14.80 22.29
N ARG A 47 -4.52 -15.84 23.00
CA ARG A 47 -5.48 -16.81 22.45
C ARG A 47 -6.78 -16.13 22.04
N LYS A 48 -7.34 -15.29 22.91
CA LYS A 48 -8.60 -14.58 22.65
C LYS A 48 -8.46 -13.60 21.48
N ASN A 49 -7.38 -12.83 21.46
CA ASN A 49 -7.09 -11.85 20.40
C ASN A 49 -6.96 -12.56 19.05
N LEU A 50 -6.15 -13.62 18.95
CA LEU A 50 -5.99 -14.37 17.72
C LEU A 50 -7.30 -15.03 17.24
N GLN A 51 -8.11 -15.58 18.15
CA GLN A 51 -9.42 -16.13 17.81
C GLN A 51 -10.36 -15.05 17.21
N ASP A 52 -10.38 -13.87 17.82
CA ASP A 52 -11.17 -12.73 17.32
C ASP A 52 -10.68 -12.27 15.94
N TYR A 53 -9.36 -12.16 15.75
CA TYR A 53 -8.75 -11.76 14.48
C TYR A 53 -9.02 -12.77 13.37
N ALA A 54 -8.90 -14.06 13.66
CA ALA A 54 -9.25 -15.12 12.71
C ALA A 54 -10.74 -15.08 12.33
N LYS A 55 -11.64 -14.88 13.32
CA LYS A 55 -13.08 -14.71 13.10
C LYS A 55 -13.40 -13.46 12.28
N ALA A 56 -12.62 -12.39 12.46
CA ALA A 56 -12.76 -11.17 11.68
C ALA A 56 -12.26 -11.30 10.23
N GLY A 57 -11.65 -12.43 9.86
CA GLY A 57 -11.19 -12.70 8.50
C GLY A 57 -9.77 -12.23 8.21
N LEU A 58 -8.94 -11.99 9.23
CA LEU A 58 -7.51 -11.73 9.04
C LEU A 58 -6.76 -13.01 8.64
N GLY A 59 -5.71 -12.85 7.82
CA GLY A 59 -4.83 -13.93 7.39
C GLY A 59 -3.56 -14.09 8.22
N GLY A 60 -3.22 -13.07 9.00
CA GLY A 60 -2.01 -13.04 9.80
C GLY A 60 -1.74 -11.68 10.41
N LEU A 61 -0.74 -11.65 11.28
CA LEU A 61 -0.37 -10.52 12.11
C LEU A 61 1.14 -10.29 12.01
N HIS A 62 1.57 -9.05 12.19
CA HIS A 62 2.99 -8.70 12.30
C HIS A 62 3.26 -8.19 13.70
N ILE A 63 4.02 -8.95 14.50
CA ILE A 63 4.36 -8.57 15.87
C ILE A 63 5.39 -7.43 15.84
N ILE A 64 5.02 -6.30 16.44
CA ILE A 64 5.89 -5.14 16.62
C ILE A 64 5.95 -4.80 18.11
N PRO A 65 7.03 -5.19 18.81
CA PRO A 65 7.25 -4.80 20.20
C PRO A 65 7.46 -3.28 20.29
N ILE A 66 6.70 -2.63 21.17
CA ILE A 66 6.72 -1.17 21.33
C ILE A 66 6.63 -0.81 22.83
N TYR A 67 6.74 0.48 23.18
CA TYR A 67 6.55 1.00 24.53
C TYR A 67 5.26 0.48 25.20
N GLY A 68 5.21 0.52 26.54
CA GLY A 68 4.10 -0.03 27.32
C GLY A 68 2.86 0.84 27.50
N VAL A 69 1.93 0.34 28.31
CA VAL A 69 0.72 1.06 28.75
C VAL A 69 0.84 1.36 30.25
N LYS A 70 0.44 2.56 30.68
CA LYS A 70 0.50 2.97 32.10
C LYS A 70 -0.35 2.02 32.96
N GLY A 71 0.20 1.57 34.07
CA GLY A 71 -0.45 0.63 35.00
C GLY A 71 -0.16 -0.84 34.70
N TYR A 72 0.55 -1.15 33.62
CA TYR A 72 0.92 -2.51 33.21
C TYR A 72 2.43 -2.79 33.34
N GLU A 73 3.20 -1.89 33.95
CA GLU A 73 4.67 -1.95 34.01
C GLU A 73 5.20 -3.25 34.62
N GLN A 74 4.49 -3.81 35.61
CA GLN A 74 4.87 -5.08 36.25
C GLN A 74 4.68 -6.32 35.34
N GLN A 75 3.99 -6.15 34.21
CA GLN A 75 3.71 -7.21 33.23
C GLN A 75 4.59 -7.09 31.98
N PHE A 76 5.46 -6.09 31.91
CA PHE A 76 6.31 -5.88 30.75
C PHE A 76 7.28 -7.03 30.56
N LEU A 77 7.40 -7.51 29.33
CA LEU A 77 8.33 -8.58 28.95
C LEU A 77 9.48 -7.94 28.17
N PRO A 78 10.71 -7.86 28.71
CA PRO A 78 11.83 -7.31 27.99
C PRO A 78 12.06 -8.04 26.66
N PHE A 79 12.27 -7.30 25.59
CA PHE A 79 12.45 -7.87 24.25
C PHE A 79 13.58 -8.90 24.23
N LEU A 80 13.32 -10.06 23.60
CA LEU A 80 14.22 -11.23 23.51
C LEU A 80 14.58 -11.89 24.86
N SER A 81 13.96 -11.51 25.98
CA SER A 81 14.05 -12.28 27.23
C SER A 81 13.50 -13.72 27.06
N PRO A 82 13.85 -14.66 27.97
CA PRO A 82 13.25 -15.99 27.98
C PRO A 82 11.72 -15.96 28.01
N GLU A 83 11.13 -15.06 28.80
CA GLU A 83 9.69 -14.90 28.96
C GLU A 83 9.05 -14.35 27.68
N TRP A 84 9.70 -13.37 27.03
CA TRP A 84 9.26 -12.85 25.73
C TRP A 84 9.30 -13.94 24.64
N ASN A 85 10.36 -14.75 24.59
CA ASN A 85 10.46 -15.87 23.66
C ASN A 85 9.41 -16.96 23.93
N LYS A 86 9.03 -17.18 25.20
CA LYS A 86 7.91 -18.06 25.56
C LYS A 86 6.60 -17.52 25.01
N ALA A 87 6.32 -16.21 25.18
CA ALA A 87 5.12 -15.57 24.64
C ALA A 87 5.07 -15.64 23.09
N LEU A 88 6.20 -15.41 22.41
CA LEU A 88 6.30 -15.57 20.96
C LEU A 88 6.01 -17.02 20.54
N THR A 89 6.63 -18.00 21.22
CA THR A 89 6.44 -19.43 20.90
C THR A 89 4.97 -19.84 21.05
N PHE A 90 4.33 -19.43 22.15
CA PHE A 90 2.90 -19.66 22.37
C PHE A 90 2.04 -19.02 21.28
N THR A 91 2.34 -17.76 20.94
CA THR A 91 1.65 -17.02 19.86
C THR A 91 1.71 -17.75 18.53
N LEU A 92 2.90 -18.22 18.16
CA LEU A 92 3.13 -18.96 16.91
C LEU A 92 2.33 -20.27 16.87
N GLN A 93 2.26 -20.99 18.00
CA GLN A 93 1.48 -22.23 18.11
C GLN A 93 -0.02 -21.97 18.01
N GLU A 94 -0.56 -20.96 18.69
CA GLU A 94 -1.98 -20.61 18.61
C GLU A 94 -2.35 -20.07 17.22
N ALA A 95 -1.50 -19.22 16.63
CA ALA A 95 -1.70 -18.71 15.27
C ALA A 95 -1.75 -19.84 14.24
N GLN A 96 -0.85 -20.83 14.35
CA GLN A 96 -0.84 -22.00 13.47
C GLN A 96 -2.14 -22.80 13.57
N LYS A 97 -2.70 -23.01 14.78
CA LYS A 97 -4.00 -23.69 14.98
C LYS A 97 -5.15 -22.97 14.26
N LEU A 98 -5.05 -21.66 14.12
CA LEU A 98 -6.06 -20.79 13.51
C LEU A 98 -5.80 -20.49 12.02
N GLY A 99 -4.69 -21.00 11.45
CA GLY A 99 -4.29 -20.71 10.07
C GLY A 99 -3.80 -19.28 9.85
N LEU A 100 -3.39 -18.59 10.92
CA LEU A 100 -2.83 -17.23 10.88
C LEU A 100 -1.31 -17.29 10.68
N GLY A 101 -0.78 -16.47 9.76
CA GLY A 101 0.65 -16.23 9.64
C GLY A 101 1.15 -15.19 10.64
N ILE A 102 2.42 -15.28 11.04
CA ILE A 102 3.06 -14.31 11.93
C ILE A 102 4.36 -13.80 11.31
N ASP A 103 4.42 -12.49 11.09
CA ASP A 103 5.66 -11.76 10.77
C ASP A 103 6.22 -11.11 12.04
N LEU A 104 7.51 -10.77 12.06
CA LEU A 104 8.18 -10.18 13.22
C LEU A 104 9.13 -9.05 12.80
N SER A 105 9.06 -7.90 13.48
CA SER A 105 10.14 -6.90 13.41
C SER A 105 11.42 -7.44 14.06
N LEU A 106 12.55 -7.39 13.37
CA LEU A 106 13.85 -7.72 13.98
C LEU A 106 14.38 -6.53 14.78
N GLY A 107 13.63 -6.13 15.80
CA GLY A 107 13.88 -4.98 16.64
C GLY A 107 12.62 -4.59 17.40
N THR A 108 12.70 -3.50 18.14
CA THR A 108 11.54 -2.89 18.81
C THR A 108 11.30 -1.51 18.25
N GLY A 109 10.05 -1.09 18.08
CA GLY A 109 9.74 0.15 17.38
C GLY A 109 10.53 0.23 16.08
N TRP A 110 11.22 1.35 15.85
CA TRP A 110 12.04 1.57 14.66
C TRP A 110 13.00 2.77 14.84
N PRO A 111 14.05 2.93 14.03
CA PRO A 111 14.66 1.91 13.18
C PRO A 111 15.37 0.81 13.99
N TYR A 112 15.97 -0.15 13.31
CA TYR A 112 16.77 -1.20 13.94
C TYR A 112 17.89 -0.65 14.83
N GLY A 113 17.80 -1.02 16.11
CA GLY A 113 18.77 -0.68 17.13
C GLY A 113 18.47 -1.46 18.40
N GLY A 114 19.16 -1.07 19.48
CA GLY A 114 18.96 -1.66 20.80
C GLY A 114 20.17 -1.46 21.71
N PRO A 115 20.10 -1.90 22.97
CA PRO A 115 21.18 -1.74 23.94
C PRO A 115 22.46 -2.52 23.56
N TRP A 116 22.36 -3.51 22.66
CA TRP A 116 23.49 -4.27 22.14
C TRP A 116 24.26 -3.55 21.02
N VAL A 117 23.76 -2.40 20.53
CA VAL A 117 24.46 -1.59 19.54
C VAL A 117 25.49 -0.71 20.26
N SER A 118 26.77 -1.01 20.03
CA SER A 118 27.88 -0.23 20.57
C SER A 118 27.94 1.18 19.95
N VAL A 119 28.66 2.11 20.58
CA VAL A 119 28.86 3.46 20.00
C VAL A 119 29.56 3.40 18.64
N SER A 120 30.45 2.42 18.43
CA SER A 120 31.14 2.23 17.14
C SER A 120 30.25 1.62 16.06
N ASP A 121 29.28 0.78 16.44
CA ASP A 121 28.30 0.18 15.52
C ASP A 121 27.08 1.09 15.29
N GLY A 122 26.93 2.14 16.10
CA GLY A 122 25.84 3.09 15.99
C GLY A 122 25.94 3.98 14.75
N ALA A 123 24.79 4.41 14.22
CA ALA A 123 24.67 5.25 13.05
C ALA A 123 25.58 6.50 13.12
N GLN A 124 26.33 6.76 12.06
CA GLN A 124 27.38 7.79 12.03
C GLN A 124 27.07 8.94 11.08
N LYS A 125 27.62 10.10 11.42
CA LYS A 125 27.58 11.31 10.61
C LYS A 125 28.96 11.92 10.45
N PHE A 126 29.18 12.65 9.37
CA PHE A 126 30.37 13.46 9.19
C PHE A 126 30.11 14.94 9.46
N SER A 127 31.17 15.66 9.79
CA SER A 127 31.27 17.12 9.72
C SER A 127 32.64 17.50 9.19
N ILE A 128 32.77 18.71 8.66
CA ILE A 128 34.03 19.20 8.10
C ILE A 128 34.39 20.49 8.84
N GLN A 129 35.60 20.54 9.40
CA GLN A 129 36.16 21.71 10.08
C GLN A 129 37.46 22.10 9.39
N GLY A 130 37.47 23.26 8.72
CA GLY A 130 38.54 23.61 7.79
C GLY A 130 38.64 22.55 6.69
N ASP A 131 39.80 21.93 6.54
CA ASP A 131 40.03 20.82 5.60
C ASP A 131 39.88 19.42 6.24
N SER A 132 39.57 19.35 7.54
CA SER A 132 39.51 18.07 8.28
C SER A 132 38.11 17.47 8.29
N LEU A 133 38.02 16.21 7.86
CA LEU A 133 36.82 15.37 8.01
C LEU A 133 36.77 14.77 9.42
N LEU A 134 35.68 15.04 10.15
CA LEU A 134 35.41 14.49 11.47
C LEU A 134 34.19 13.57 11.39
N VAL A 135 34.35 12.32 11.83
CA VAL A 135 33.26 11.34 11.93
C VAL A 135 32.82 11.25 13.39
N SER A 136 31.51 11.26 13.62
CA SER A 136 30.91 11.19 14.96
C SER A 136 29.63 10.37 14.94
N PRO A 137 29.24 9.73 16.06
CA PRO A 137 27.95 9.06 16.15
C PRO A 137 26.79 10.08 16.08
N THR A 138 25.68 9.69 15.45
CA THR A 138 24.41 10.44 15.49
C THR A 138 23.82 10.47 16.90
N LYS A 139 24.12 9.43 17.70
CA LYS A 139 23.52 9.13 19.02
C LYS A 139 22.00 8.94 18.99
N GLN A 140 21.43 8.70 17.80
CA GLN A 140 20.01 8.42 17.66
C GLN A 140 19.64 7.19 18.49
N GLN A 141 18.57 7.33 19.29
CA GLN A 141 17.96 6.21 20.00
C GLN A 141 16.82 5.62 19.15
N VAL A 142 16.59 4.33 19.32
CA VAL A 142 15.41 3.63 18.77
C VAL A 142 14.14 4.38 19.20
N LYS A 143 13.27 4.71 18.23
CA LYS A 143 11.98 5.36 18.50
C LYS A 143 11.04 4.31 19.06
N ARG A 144 10.27 4.71 20.08
CA ARG A 144 9.16 3.91 20.60
C ARG A 144 9.58 2.50 21.05
N ALA A 145 10.82 2.35 21.51
CA ALA A 145 11.35 1.06 21.93
C ALA A 145 10.47 0.39 22.99
N ALA A 146 10.37 -0.94 22.89
CA ALA A 146 9.83 -1.76 23.97
C ALA A 146 10.86 -1.87 25.10
N PRO A 147 10.44 -2.23 26.32
CA PRO A 147 11.36 -2.58 27.41
C PRO A 147 12.43 -3.56 26.94
N GLY A 148 13.70 -3.28 27.24
CA GLY A 148 14.87 -4.07 26.82
C GLY A 148 15.33 -3.82 25.38
N GLY A 149 14.61 -3.01 24.61
CA GLY A 149 14.95 -2.59 23.25
C GLY A 149 15.52 -1.17 23.17
N GLU A 150 15.67 -0.46 24.29
CA GLU A 150 16.19 0.90 24.32
C GLU A 150 17.70 0.94 24.02
N GLY A 151 18.10 1.67 22.98
CA GLY A 151 19.50 1.90 22.70
C GLY A 151 19.76 2.58 21.37
N LEU A 152 21.03 2.53 20.93
CA LEU A 152 21.47 3.20 19.72
C LEU A 152 20.91 2.53 18.47
N VAL A 153 20.58 3.35 17.47
CA VAL A 153 20.26 2.89 16.12
C VAL A 153 21.56 2.42 15.44
N MET A 154 21.53 1.23 14.84
CA MET A 154 22.65 0.63 14.13
C MET A 154 23.01 1.44 12.88
N ASN A 155 24.30 1.50 12.52
CA ASN A 155 24.75 2.07 11.24
C ASN A 155 24.44 1.11 10.07
N PRO A 156 23.51 1.44 9.16
CA PRO A 156 23.18 0.57 8.04
C PRO A 156 24.24 0.61 6.91
N PHE A 157 25.19 1.54 6.96
CA PHE A 157 26.28 1.65 5.98
C PHE A 157 27.55 0.89 6.39
N ASP A 158 27.61 0.38 7.62
CA ASP A 158 28.77 -0.35 8.14
C ASP A 158 28.50 -1.87 8.17
N GLU A 159 29.35 -2.63 7.49
CA GLU A 159 29.18 -4.08 7.38
C GLU A 159 29.33 -4.79 8.74
N THR A 160 30.25 -4.32 9.59
CA THR A 160 30.51 -4.92 10.90
C THR A 160 29.34 -4.66 11.84
N ALA A 161 28.80 -3.43 11.83
CA ALA A 161 27.62 -3.07 12.61
C ALA A 161 26.42 -3.98 12.27
N VAL A 162 26.15 -4.19 10.98
CA VAL A 162 25.05 -5.07 10.53
C VAL A 162 25.28 -6.53 10.96
N ARG A 163 26.51 -7.04 10.84
CA ARG A 163 26.83 -8.40 11.31
C ARG A 163 26.64 -8.55 12.82
N ASN A 164 27.13 -7.59 13.60
CA ASN A 164 27.01 -7.59 15.06
C ASN A 164 25.55 -7.54 15.49
N TYR A 165 24.74 -6.73 14.81
CA TYR A 165 23.30 -6.65 15.05
C TYR A 165 22.59 -7.98 14.81
N LEU A 166 22.81 -8.61 13.66
CA LEU A 166 22.18 -9.89 13.33
C LEU A 166 22.65 -11.03 14.25
N LYS A 167 23.91 -11.02 14.65
CA LYS A 167 24.46 -11.99 15.63
C LYS A 167 23.73 -11.95 16.98
N HIS A 168 23.20 -10.80 17.37
CA HIS A 168 22.38 -10.70 18.58
C HIS A 168 21.12 -11.56 18.47
N PHE A 169 20.46 -11.58 17.31
CA PHE A 169 19.27 -12.40 17.06
C PHE A 169 19.62 -13.89 16.96
N ASP A 170 20.76 -14.26 16.38
CA ASP A 170 21.24 -15.65 16.38
C ASP A 170 21.38 -16.23 17.80
N ALA A 171 21.73 -15.38 18.76
CA ALA A 171 21.94 -15.78 20.15
C ALA A 171 20.66 -15.79 20.99
N ASN A 172 19.75 -14.84 20.75
CA ASN A 172 18.64 -14.55 21.68
C ASN A 172 17.23 -14.83 21.13
N LEU A 173 17.05 -14.97 19.81
CA LEU A 173 15.76 -15.37 19.24
C LEU A 173 15.64 -16.89 19.29
N SER A 174 14.49 -17.40 19.76
CA SER A 174 14.20 -18.83 19.83
C SER A 174 14.43 -19.53 18.48
N LYS A 175 15.26 -20.58 18.49
CA LYS A 175 15.57 -21.36 17.28
C LYS A 175 14.39 -22.23 16.85
N GLY A 176 14.28 -22.48 15.55
CA GLY A 176 13.23 -23.35 14.99
C GLY A 176 11.81 -22.76 15.10
N ASN A 177 11.68 -21.48 15.43
CA ASN A 177 10.38 -20.79 15.45
C ASN A 177 9.73 -20.81 14.06
N THR A 178 8.41 -20.65 14.00
CA THR A 178 7.61 -20.67 12.77
C THR A 178 7.22 -19.26 12.27
N VAL A 179 7.95 -18.21 12.70
CA VAL A 179 7.82 -16.88 12.08
C VAL A 179 7.95 -17.02 10.58
N ARG A 180 7.09 -16.33 9.80
CA ARG A 180 7.10 -16.39 8.35
C ARG A 180 8.12 -15.42 7.78
N SER A 181 7.97 -14.13 8.11
CA SER A 181 8.82 -13.05 7.59
C SER A 181 9.47 -12.26 8.71
N PHE A 182 10.68 -11.79 8.44
CA PHE A 182 11.25 -10.66 9.16
C PHE A 182 10.93 -9.35 8.44
N TYR A 183 10.63 -8.31 9.21
CA TYR A 183 10.19 -7.02 8.68
C TYR A 183 11.14 -5.88 9.04
N ASN A 184 11.55 -5.11 8.01
CA ASN A 184 12.22 -3.83 8.16
C ASN A 184 11.28 -2.68 7.78
N ASP A 185 11.16 -1.71 8.70
CA ASP A 185 10.31 -0.53 8.57
C ASP A 185 10.91 0.55 7.67
N SER A 186 10.11 1.56 7.32
CA SER A 186 10.58 2.72 6.55
C SER A 186 11.81 3.36 7.18
N TYR A 187 12.71 3.86 6.34
CA TYR A 187 14.01 4.33 6.80
C TYR A 187 13.87 5.64 7.59
N GLU A 188 14.12 5.56 8.89
CA GLU A 188 14.14 6.72 9.79
C GLU A 188 15.47 6.83 10.58
N VAL A 189 16.60 6.44 9.96
CA VAL A 189 17.94 6.55 10.56
C VAL A 189 18.46 8.00 10.43
N TYR A 190 17.96 8.88 11.28
CA TYR A 190 18.14 10.33 11.21
C TYR A 190 19.60 10.78 11.34
N GLY A 191 19.99 11.65 10.40
CA GLY A 191 21.32 12.27 10.38
C GLY A 191 22.45 11.32 9.99
N ALA A 192 22.17 10.03 9.79
CA ALA A 192 23.17 9.06 9.37
C ALA A 192 23.55 9.30 7.90
N ASN A 193 24.82 9.62 7.67
CA ASN A 193 25.30 10.00 6.35
C ASN A 193 26.75 9.56 6.08
N TRP A 194 27.29 8.68 6.92
CA TRP A 194 28.69 8.26 6.86
C TRP A 194 28.93 6.85 7.43
N THR A 195 30.10 6.29 7.09
CA THR A 195 30.72 5.14 7.78
C THR A 195 32.24 5.34 7.80
N ASN A 196 32.94 4.76 8.77
CA ASN A 196 34.38 4.96 8.99
C ASN A 196 35.22 4.66 7.73
N ASP A 197 34.84 3.65 6.95
CA ASP A 197 35.54 3.25 5.73
C ASP A 197 35.01 3.92 4.45
N PHE A 198 34.13 4.92 4.56
CA PHE A 198 33.45 5.54 3.43
C PHE A 198 34.43 6.08 2.37
N LEU A 199 35.54 6.72 2.77
CA LEU A 199 36.52 7.23 1.80
C LEU A 199 37.22 6.11 1.01
N ALA A 200 37.48 4.97 1.66
CA ALA A 200 38.07 3.81 1.02
C ALA A 200 37.08 3.19 0.03
N GLU A 201 35.82 3.02 0.46
CA GLU A 201 34.74 2.51 -0.38
C GLU A 201 34.41 3.43 -1.55
N PHE A 202 34.38 4.75 -1.32
CA PHE A 202 34.20 5.75 -2.36
C PHE A 202 35.31 5.63 -3.41
N LYS A 203 36.58 5.58 -2.98
CA LYS A 203 37.71 5.43 -3.90
C LYS A 203 37.63 4.12 -4.69
N ARG A 204 37.24 3.03 -4.03
CA ARG A 204 37.07 1.72 -4.65
C ARG A 204 35.95 1.71 -5.69
N ARG A 205 34.80 2.31 -5.38
CA ARG A 205 33.57 2.25 -6.20
C ARG A 205 33.51 3.32 -7.29
N ARG A 206 34.02 4.53 -7.03
CA ARG A 206 34.02 5.67 -7.96
C ARG A 206 35.34 5.82 -8.70
N GLY A 207 36.41 5.23 -8.17
CA GLY A 207 37.71 5.15 -8.84
C GLY A 207 38.56 6.42 -8.73
N TYR A 208 38.26 7.31 -7.79
CA TYR A 208 39.04 8.50 -7.42
C TYR A 208 38.84 8.84 -5.94
N SER A 209 39.76 9.57 -5.31
CA SER A 209 39.62 9.97 -3.91
C SER A 209 38.64 11.14 -3.77
N LEU A 210 37.63 11.00 -2.91
CA LEU A 210 36.76 12.10 -2.51
C LEU A 210 37.57 13.17 -1.76
N LYS A 211 37.45 14.42 -2.16
CA LYS A 211 37.91 15.58 -1.36
C LYS A 211 36.75 16.04 -0.48
N PRO A 212 36.76 15.78 0.84
CA PRO A 212 35.61 16.04 1.69
C PRO A 212 35.13 17.48 1.64
N ALA A 213 36.03 18.45 1.50
CA ALA A 213 35.72 19.88 1.42
C ALA A 213 34.60 20.22 0.41
N VAL A 214 34.45 19.45 -0.68
CA VAL A 214 33.35 19.64 -1.65
C VAL A 214 31.97 19.48 -1.00
N LEU A 215 31.84 18.63 0.02
CA LEU A 215 30.59 18.39 0.74
C LEU A 215 30.21 19.50 1.73
N THR A 216 31.04 20.55 1.87
CA THR A 216 30.68 21.76 2.66
C THR A 216 29.83 22.74 1.86
N LYS A 217 29.89 22.67 0.53
CA LYS A 217 29.18 23.59 -0.34
C LYS A 217 27.79 23.02 -0.64
N THR A 218 26.77 23.79 -0.27
CA THR A 218 25.36 23.38 -0.39
C THR A 218 24.59 24.14 -1.46
N LYS A 219 25.16 25.21 -2.03
CA LYS A 219 24.54 26.08 -3.03
C LYS A 219 25.56 26.52 -4.09
N ASN A 220 25.06 26.98 -5.24
CA ASN A 220 25.88 27.50 -6.35
C ASN A 220 26.98 26.51 -6.79
N LEU A 221 26.63 25.23 -6.84
CA LEU A 221 27.52 24.14 -7.20
C LEU A 221 27.91 24.23 -8.68
N THR A 222 29.20 24.12 -8.95
CA THR A 222 29.76 23.88 -10.28
C THR A 222 29.36 22.49 -10.76
N GLU A 223 29.52 22.25 -12.06
CA GLU A 223 29.26 20.94 -12.66
C GLU A 223 30.09 19.82 -12.01
N ASP A 224 31.38 20.09 -11.75
CA ASP A 224 32.28 19.15 -11.10
C ASP A 224 31.81 18.81 -9.68
N GLU A 225 31.38 19.81 -8.90
CA GLU A 225 30.87 19.62 -7.54
C GLU A 225 29.55 18.83 -7.53
N ARG A 226 28.63 19.09 -8.47
CA ARG A 226 27.37 18.32 -8.61
C ARG A 226 27.64 16.85 -8.89
N ARG A 227 28.62 16.55 -9.73
CA ARG A 227 29.03 15.17 -10.05
C ARG A 227 29.62 14.45 -8.84
N ILE A 228 30.42 15.15 -8.04
CA ILE A 228 30.98 14.60 -6.80
C ILE A 228 29.87 14.34 -5.78
N TRP A 229 28.90 15.26 -5.64
CA TRP A 229 27.71 15.05 -4.82
C TRP A 229 26.88 13.83 -5.28
N ALA A 230 26.70 13.66 -6.58
CA ALA A 230 26.00 12.49 -7.11
C ALA A 230 26.75 11.18 -6.86
N ASP A 231 28.08 11.19 -6.99
CA ASP A 231 28.94 10.03 -6.67
C ASP A 231 28.89 9.71 -5.15
N TYR A 232 28.76 10.71 -4.28
CA TYR A 232 28.55 10.53 -2.84
C TYR A 232 27.23 9.81 -2.55
N HIS A 233 26.12 10.29 -3.11
CA HIS A 233 24.80 9.67 -2.96
C HIS A 233 24.74 8.26 -3.57
N THR A 234 25.34 8.08 -4.75
CA THR A 234 25.46 6.74 -5.36
C THR A 234 26.22 5.78 -4.44
N THR A 235 27.28 6.26 -3.78
CA THR A 235 28.06 5.44 -2.84
C THR A 235 27.25 5.07 -1.60
N LEU A 236 26.53 6.03 -0.97
CA LEU A 236 25.62 5.71 0.15
C LEU A 236 24.54 4.71 -0.24
N SER A 237 23.89 4.92 -1.39
CA SER A 237 22.87 4.02 -1.93
C SER A 237 23.40 2.59 -2.08
N GLU A 238 24.61 2.43 -2.64
CA GLU A 238 25.22 1.11 -2.82
C GLU A 238 25.66 0.48 -1.49
N LEU A 239 26.14 1.27 -0.53
CA LEU A 239 26.49 0.77 0.80
C LEU A 239 25.25 0.24 1.52
N LEU A 240 24.14 0.98 1.53
CA LEU A 240 22.88 0.52 2.10
C LEU A 240 22.39 -0.77 1.42
N ARG A 241 22.40 -0.79 0.09
CA ARG A 241 22.00 -1.96 -0.70
C ARG A 241 22.85 -3.20 -0.38
N ASP A 242 24.16 -3.05 -0.38
CA ASP A 242 25.10 -4.17 -0.29
C ASP A 242 25.30 -4.65 1.16
N ARG A 243 25.37 -3.71 2.13
CA ARG A 243 25.73 -3.99 3.53
C ARG A 243 24.54 -4.15 4.46
N PHE A 244 23.39 -3.55 4.15
CA PHE A 244 22.18 -3.74 4.94
C PHE A 244 21.21 -4.68 4.23
N THR A 245 20.53 -4.23 3.16
CA THR A 245 19.40 -4.95 2.58
C THR A 245 19.77 -6.36 2.10
N ARG A 246 20.89 -6.50 1.39
CA ARG A 246 21.38 -7.81 0.92
C ARG A 246 21.79 -8.72 2.08
N MET A 247 22.51 -8.19 3.08
CA MET A 247 23.01 -8.99 4.19
C MET A 247 21.87 -9.44 5.12
N TRP A 248 20.96 -8.54 5.46
CA TRP A 248 19.77 -8.85 6.26
C TRP A 248 18.86 -9.85 5.55
N THR A 249 18.62 -9.69 4.24
CA THR A 249 17.84 -10.68 3.47
C THR A 249 18.53 -12.03 3.42
N GLY A 250 19.83 -12.05 3.12
CA GLY A 250 20.61 -13.30 3.10
C GLY A 250 20.63 -14.01 4.46
N TRP A 251 20.77 -13.26 5.56
CA TRP A 251 20.68 -13.82 6.91
C TRP A 251 19.28 -14.37 7.19
N SER A 252 18.21 -13.64 6.84
CA SER A 252 16.83 -14.08 7.05
C SER A 252 16.53 -15.39 6.31
N GLN A 253 17.00 -15.52 5.06
CA GLN A 253 16.86 -16.74 4.27
C GLN A 253 17.65 -17.91 4.86
N GLN A 254 18.82 -17.68 5.46
CA GLN A 254 19.57 -18.71 6.20
C GLN A 254 18.81 -19.23 7.43
N GLN A 255 17.95 -18.41 8.03
CA GLN A 255 17.04 -18.81 9.10
C GLN A 255 15.74 -19.50 8.58
N GLY A 256 15.63 -19.70 7.27
CA GLY A 256 14.42 -20.25 6.63
C GLY A 256 13.23 -19.27 6.62
N LYS A 257 13.51 -17.96 6.65
CA LYS A 257 12.52 -16.88 6.69
C LYS A 257 12.57 -16.06 5.40
N ILE A 258 11.44 -15.44 5.07
CA ILE A 258 11.38 -14.42 4.01
C ILE A 258 11.55 -13.01 4.61
N THR A 259 11.78 -12.01 3.78
CA THR A 259 11.82 -10.59 4.18
C THR A 259 10.67 -9.77 3.62
N ARG A 260 10.15 -8.84 4.45
CA ARG A 260 9.20 -7.79 4.05
C ARG A 260 9.81 -6.43 4.39
N ASP A 261 9.86 -5.52 3.43
CA ASP A 261 10.70 -4.32 3.57
C ASP A 261 10.05 -3.07 3.01
N GLN A 262 9.99 -2.03 3.83
CA GLN A 262 9.72 -0.66 3.41
C GLN A 262 11.04 0.07 3.12
N ALA A 263 11.54 -0.03 1.88
CA ALA A 263 12.81 0.58 1.49
C ALA A 263 12.78 2.13 1.40
N HIS A 264 11.59 2.72 1.43
CA HIS A 264 11.39 4.15 1.24
C HIS A 264 11.80 4.99 2.47
N GLY A 265 11.93 6.30 2.29
CA GLY A 265 12.58 7.19 3.26
C GLY A 265 14.11 7.07 3.27
N SER A 266 14.69 6.08 2.56
CA SER A 266 16.12 5.83 2.57
C SER A 266 16.88 6.70 1.56
N PRO A 267 18.22 6.82 1.68
CA PRO A 267 19.04 7.46 0.65
C PRO A 267 19.37 6.54 -0.53
N GLY A 268 18.79 5.33 -0.58
CA GLY A 268 19.03 4.35 -1.62
C GLY A 268 18.05 4.44 -2.78
N ASN A 269 18.46 3.91 -3.94
CA ASN A 269 17.54 3.70 -5.06
C ASN A 269 16.48 2.67 -4.67
N LEU A 270 15.23 3.13 -4.51
CA LEU A 270 14.13 2.31 -4.01
C LEU A 270 13.89 1.04 -4.83
N LEU A 271 14.01 1.10 -6.16
CA LEU A 271 13.83 -0.06 -7.03
C LEU A 271 14.87 -1.16 -6.74
N ASP A 272 16.12 -0.76 -6.47
CA ASP A 272 17.21 -1.69 -6.20
C ASP A 272 17.07 -2.34 -4.82
N LEU A 273 16.63 -1.57 -3.82
CA LEU A 273 16.42 -2.07 -2.47
C LEU A 273 15.21 -3.03 -2.42
N TYR A 274 14.07 -2.60 -2.94
CA TYR A 274 12.89 -3.46 -3.07
C TYR A 274 13.18 -4.71 -3.91
N ALA A 275 14.05 -4.63 -4.93
CA ALA A 275 14.43 -5.80 -5.73
C ALA A 275 15.22 -6.85 -4.94
N LEU A 276 15.79 -6.54 -3.78
CA LEU A 276 16.56 -7.49 -2.97
C LEU A 276 15.77 -8.26 -1.92
N THR A 277 14.55 -7.84 -1.59
CA THR A 277 13.76 -8.40 -0.47
C THR A 277 12.64 -9.33 -0.95
N ASP A 278 12.14 -10.28 -0.16
CA ASP A 278 11.16 -11.25 -0.71
C ASP A 278 9.78 -10.65 -0.97
N ILE A 279 9.36 -9.67 -0.15
CA ILE A 279 8.11 -8.91 -0.27
C ILE A 279 8.42 -7.40 -0.17
N PRO A 280 8.43 -6.67 -1.30
CA PRO A 280 8.47 -5.22 -1.28
C PRO A 280 7.21 -4.66 -0.65
N GLU A 281 7.37 -3.73 0.29
CA GLU A 281 6.25 -3.06 0.94
C GLU A 281 6.26 -1.55 0.71
N THR A 282 5.11 -1.02 0.29
CA THR A 282 4.85 0.41 0.22
C THR A 282 3.95 0.86 1.39
N GLU A 283 3.43 2.08 1.30
CA GLU A 283 2.68 2.70 2.37
C GLU A 283 1.54 3.55 1.78
N TYR A 284 0.42 3.58 2.50
CA TYR A 284 -0.63 4.58 2.32
C TYR A 284 -0.80 5.39 3.61
N PHE A 285 -0.07 6.52 3.68
CA PHE A 285 -0.06 7.46 4.82
C PHE A 285 -0.93 8.68 4.57
N GLY A 286 -1.88 8.92 5.45
CA GLY A 286 -2.69 10.12 5.44
C GLY A 286 -3.95 10.00 4.62
N SER A 287 -4.57 11.15 4.39
CA SER A 287 -5.86 11.25 3.72
C SER A 287 -5.73 11.73 2.29
N LYS A 288 -6.61 11.25 1.41
CA LYS A 288 -6.74 11.70 0.02
C LYS A 288 -8.20 11.96 -0.31
N GLN A 289 -8.45 13.07 -1.00
CA GLN A 289 -9.77 13.35 -1.55
C GLN A 289 -9.99 12.52 -2.83
N TYR A 290 -11.07 11.76 -2.86
CA TYR A 290 -11.60 11.16 -4.08
C TYR A 290 -12.82 11.94 -4.55
N ALA A 291 -13.01 12.03 -5.87
CA ALA A 291 -14.22 12.62 -6.44
C ALA A 291 -15.36 11.58 -6.42
N ILE A 292 -15.63 10.99 -5.26
CA ILE A 292 -16.75 10.07 -5.05
C ILE A 292 -17.82 10.84 -4.27
N PRO A 293 -19.07 10.90 -4.72
CA PRO A 293 -20.14 11.56 -3.97
C PRO A 293 -20.23 11.03 -2.54
N ASN A 294 -20.35 11.95 -1.57
CA ASN A 294 -20.38 11.67 -0.12
C ASN A 294 -19.09 11.10 0.49
N TYR A 295 -17.98 11.02 -0.26
CA TYR A 295 -16.66 10.72 0.31
C TYR A 295 -16.16 11.89 1.16
N ARG A 296 -15.47 11.57 2.25
CA ARG A 296 -15.09 12.55 3.28
C ARG A 296 -13.63 12.46 3.65
N LEU A 297 -13.05 13.64 3.79
CA LEU A 297 -11.74 13.84 4.37
C LEU A 297 -11.91 14.22 5.85
N ASP A 298 -10.94 13.87 6.67
CA ASP A 298 -10.79 14.54 7.96
C ASP A 298 -10.37 16.00 7.71
N PRO A 299 -11.11 17.00 8.23
CA PRO A 299 -10.81 18.40 8.00
C PRO A 299 -9.47 18.83 8.62
N ASP A 300 -8.97 18.08 9.60
CA ASP A 300 -7.78 18.45 10.34
C ASP A 300 -6.50 17.86 9.71
N TYR A 301 -6.60 17.06 8.63
CA TYR A 301 -5.44 16.53 7.92
C TYR A 301 -4.69 17.60 7.08
N ASP A 302 -3.45 17.90 7.46
CA ASP A 302 -2.58 18.84 6.75
C ASP A 302 -1.82 18.17 5.59
N SER A 303 -2.45 18.12 4.42
CA SER A 303 -1.84 17.59 3.19
C SER A 303 -0.62 18.37 2.68
N THR A 304 -0.41 19.61 3.16
CA THR A 304 0.78 20.40 2.78
C THR A 304 2.00 19.91 3.55
N ARG A 305 1.82 19.61 4.84
CA ARG A 305 2.87 19.11 5.73
C ARG A 305 3.14 17.63 5.53
N TYR A 306 2.10 16.81 5.39
CA TYR A 306 2.20 15.35 5.35
C TYR A 306 2.15 14.76 3.93
N GLY A 307 1.80 15.57 2.93
CA GLY A 307 1.67 15.11 1.55
C GLY A 307 0.35 14.40 1.28
N VAL A 308 0.23 13.85 0.08
CA VAL A 308 -0.94 13.09 -0.37
C VAL A 308 -0.44 11.79 -0.98
N PRO A 309 -0.94 10.62 -0.54
CA PRO A 309 -0.60 9.34 -1.14
C PRO A 309 -0.83 9.30 -2.65
N GLY A 310 0.11 8.69 -3.36
CA GLY A 310 0.12 8.64 -4.81
C GLY A 310 0.51 7.27 -5.34
N VAL A 311 -0.20 6.82 -6.36
CA VAL A 311 0.05 5.50 -6.97
C VAL A 311 1.43 5.39 -7.60
N LEU A 312 2.00 6.51 -8.08
CA LEU A 312 3.38 6.50 -8.59
C LEU A 312 4.38 6.03 -7.54
N THR A 313 4.15 6.37 -6.28
CA THR A 313 5.01 5.95 -5.18
C THR A 313 4.88 4.46 -4.91
N MET A 314 3.65 3.94 -4.90
CA MET A 314 3.34 2.51 -4.75
C MET A 314 3.98 1.66 -5.85
N GLN A 315 4.07 2.23 -7.07
CA GLN A 315 4.65 1.55 -8.22
C GLN A 315 6.14 1.25 -8.07
N PHE A 316 6.88 1.90 -7.17
CA PHE A 316 8.28 1.50 -6.92
C PHE A 316 8.37 0.08 -6.35
N ALA A 317 7.50 -0.25 -5.38
CA ALA A 317 7.46 -1.59 -4.79
C ALA A 317 6.96 -2.63 -5.81
N SER A 318 5.85 -2.34 -6.51
CA SER A 318 5.28 -3.29 -7.48
C SER A 318 6.15 -3.49 -8.71
N SER A 319 6.80 -2.44 -9.23
CA SER A 319 7.74 -2.58 -10.35
C SER A 319 8.93 -3.46 -9.98
N ALA A 320 9.52 -3.26 -8.80
CA ALA A 320 10.62 -4.10 -8.34
C ALA A 320 10.18 -5.58 -8.21
N ALA A 321 8.98 -5.83 -7.67
CA ALA A 321 8.41 -7.17 -7.59
C ALA A 321 8.17 -7.80 -8.97
N HIS A 322 7.54 -7.08 -9.89
CA HIS A 322 7.26 -7.55 -11.25
C HIS A 322 8.55 -7.89 -12.01
N LEU A 323 9.57 -7.03 -11.90
CA LEU A 323 10.85 -7.20 -12.58
C LEU A 323 11.65 -8.41 -12.07
N THR A 324 11.46 -8.76 -10.79
CA THR A 324 12.18 -9.84 -10.11
C THR A 324 11.34 -11.09 -9.85
N GLY A 325 10.10 -11.13 -10.35
CA GLY A 325 9.24 -12.31 -10.30
C GLY A 325 8.63 -12.61 -8.92
N LYS A 326 8.52 -11.58 -8.06
CA LYS A 326 7.97 -11.75 -6.70
C LYS A 326 6.44 -11.79 -6.75
N PRO A 327 5.80 -12.74 -6.04
CA PRO A 327 4.36 -12.92 -6.11
C PRO A 327 3.57 -11.88 -5.29
N LEU A 328 4.20 -11.30 -4.27
CA LEU A 328 3.55 -10.42 -3.30
C LEU A 328 4.18 -9.03 -3.32
N VAL A 329 3.30 -8.04 -3.24
CA VAL A 329 3.62 -6.63 -2.98
C VAL A 329 2.68 -6.19 -1.88
N SER A 330 3.23 -5.79 -0.74
CA SER A 330 2.42 -5.39 0.40
C SER A 330 2.33 -3.88 0.58
N SER A 331 1.41 -3.46 1.44
CA SER A 331 1.30 -2.07 1.86
C SER A 331 0.89 -1.98 3.31
N GLU A 332 1.63 -1.19 4.08
CA GLU A 332 1.11 -0.55 5.29
C GLU A 332 -0.05 0.37 4.88
N THR A 333 -1.22 0.19 5.48
CA THR A 333 -2.46 0.78 4.97
C THR A 333 -3.23 1.49 6.07
N SER A 334 -3.73 2.69 5.75
CA SER A 334 -4.59 3.57 6.57
C SER A 334 -3.93 4.23 7.78
N THR A 335 -2.61 4.39 7.76
CA THR A 335 -1.88 5.19 8.75
C THR A 335 -2.33 6.65 8.65
N TRP A 336 -2.84 7.26 9.73
CA TRP A 336 -3.33 8.66 9.74
C TRP A 336 -4.44 8.99 8.72
N LEU A 337 -5.36 8.06 8.46
CA LEU A 337 -6.47 8.29 7.51
C LEU A 337 -7.51 9.32 7.99
N ALA A 338 -7.71 9.45 9.28
CA ALA A 338 -8.51 10.49 9.95
C ALA A 338 -8.06 10.55 11.41
N GLU A 339 -8.69 11.33 12.29
CA GLU A 339 -8.49 11.17 13.74
C GLU A 339 -8.94 9.79 14.24
N HIS A 340 -8.42 9.34 15.39
CA HIS A 340 -8.50 7.94 15.86
C HIS A 340 -9.88 7.29 15.79
N PHE A 341 -10.90 8.06 16.10
CA PHE A 341 -12.28 7.58 16.27
C PHE A 341 -13.21 8.05 15.15
N ARG A 342 -12.66 8.70 14.11
CA ARG A 342 -13.39 9.26 12.96
C ARG A 342 -13.28 8.41 11.69
N VAL A 343 -12.38 7.42 11.65
CA VAL A 343 -12.18 6.58 10.46
C VAL A 343 -13.39 5.69 10.19
N SER A 344 -13.82 5.60 8.92
CA SER A 344 -14.92 4.73 8.47
C SER A 344 -14.48 3.74 7.39
N LEU A 345 -15.16 2.60 7.28
CA LEU A 345 -14.90 1.62 6.21
C LEU A 345 -15.13 2.22 4.81
N SER A 346 -16.04 3.20 4.71
CA SER A 346 -16.31 3.95 3.48
C SER A 346 -15.14 4.81 3.01
N GLN A 347 -14.24 5.20 3.91
CA GLN A 347 -12.97 5.87 3.58
C GLN A 347 -11.87 4.86 3.24
N ILE A 348 -11.87 3.69 3.87
CA ILE A 348 -10.84 2.66 3.67
C ILE A 348 -10.96 2.00 2.29
N LYS A 349 -12.17 1.68 1.81
CA LYS A 349 -12.33 0.96 0.53
C LYS A 349 -11.69 1.68 -0.68
N PRO A 350 -11.93 2.99 -0.93
CA PRO A 350 -11.31 3.67 -2.08
C PRO A 350 -9.77 3.65 -2.05
N ILE A 351 -9.19 3.67 -0.85
CA ILE A 351 -7.73 3.58 -0.64
C ILE A 351 -7.21 2.19 -1.00
N VAL A 352 -7.89 1.15 -0.53
CA VAL A 352 -7.58 -0.24 -0.90
C VAL A 352 -7.67 -0.44 -2.40
N ASP A 353 -8.69 0.13 -3.04
CA ASP A 353 -8.87 0.06 -4.50
C ASP A 353 -7.72 0.76 -5.23
N GLU A 354 -7.32 1.94 -4.78
CA GLU A 354 -6.18 2.66 -5.34
C GLU A 354 -4.86 1.85 -5.20
N LEU A 355 -4.62 1.25 -4.04
CA LEU A 355 -3.47 0.38 -3.78
C LEU A 355 -3.44 -0.80 -4.77
N PHE A 356 -4.58 -1.45 -5.02
CA PHE A 356 -4.68 -2.50 -6.03
C PHE A 356 -4.35 -1.99 -7.43
N THR A 357 -4.75 -0.76 -7.80
CA THR A 357 -4.33 -0.17 -9.09
C THR A 357 -2.82 0.12 -9.16
N GLY A 358 -2.18 0.30 -8.01
CA GLY A 358 -0.72 0.45 -7.88
C GLY A 358 0.07 -0.86 -7.97
N GLY A 359 -0.61 -2.00 -8.01
CA GLY A 359 0.03 -3.32 -8.05
C GLY A 359 0.21 -3.98 -6.68
N VAL A 360 -0.25 -3.35 -5.60
CA VAL A 360 -0.32 -3.98 -4.27
C VAL A 360 -1.30 -5.15 -4.33
N ASN A 361 -0.97 -6.25 -3.67
CA ASN A 361 -1.85 -7.41 -3.59
C ASN A 361 -1.80 -8.11 -2.22
N HIS A 362 -1.22 -7.47 -1.19
CA HIS A 362 -1.13 -7.99 0.18
C HIS A 362 -1.22 -6.85 1.23
N ILE A 363 -2.44 -6.49 1.64
CA ILE A 363 -2.74 -5.39 2.55
C ILE A 363 -2.35 -5.74 3.99
N PHE A 364 -1.65 -4.81 4.66
CA PHE A 364 -1.43 -4.79 6.10
C PHE A 364 -2.07 -3.54 6.70
N TYR A 365 -3.06 -3.71 7.57
CA TYR A 365 -3.63 -2.60 8.33
C TYR A 365 -2.63 -2.06 9.35
N HIS A 366 -2.53 -0.74 9.44
CA HIS A 366 -1.79 -0.04 10.48
C HIS A 366 -2.76 0.65 11.45
N GLY A 367 -3.19 0.01 12.53
CA GLY A 367 -2.91 -1.38 12.91
C GLY A 367 -3.85 -1.84 14.02
N ILE A 368 -3.49 -2.92 14.69
CA ILE A 368 -4.26 -3.50 15.79
C ILE A 368 -3.36 -3.57 17.01
N PRO A 369 -3.57 -2.77 18.05
CA PRO A 369 -2.87 -2.97 19.31
C PRO A 369 -3.35 -4.25 19.98
N TYR A 370 -2.44 -5.00 20.61
CA TYR A 370 -2.86 -6.01 21.60
C TYR A 370 -3.68 -5.31 22.68
N SER A 371 -4.80 -5.91 23.09
CA SER A 371 -5.68 -5.38 24.13
C SER A 371 -6.09 -6.55 25.04
N PRO A 372 -5.82 -6.49 26.36
CA PRO A 372 -6.27 -7.52 27.31
C PRO A 372 -7.80 -7.68 27.26
N PRO A 373 -8.36 -8.91 27.29
CA PRO A 373 -9.81 -9.14 27.25
C PRO A 373 -10.62 -8.42 28.33
N GLU A 374 -10.00 -8.19 29.49
CA GLU A 374 -10.58 -7.51 30.65
C GLU A 374 -10.51 -5.97 30.58
N GLU A 375 -9.76 -5.41 29.63
CA GLU A 375 -9.61 -3.96 29.50
C GLU A 375 -10.93 -3.32 29.05
N LYS A 376 -11.31 -2.25 29.73
CA LYS A 376 -12.53 -1.50 29.41
C LYS A 376 -12.34 -0.73 28.09
N TRP A 377 -13.44 -0.52 27.37
CA TRP A 377 -13.44 0.35 26.20
C TRP A 377 -12.81 1.73 26.51
N PRO A 378 -11.97 2.30 25.62
CA PRO A 378 -11.65 1.88 24.24
C PRO A 378 -10.53 0.83 24.11
N GLY A 379 -10.11 0.25 25.23
CA GLY A 379 -8.96 -0.63 25.36
C GLY A 379 -7.67 -0.03 24.88
N TRP A 380 -6.69 -0.85 24.52
CA TRP A 380 -5.37 -0.37 24.16
C TRP A 380 -5.34 0.22 22.75
N LEU A 381 -4.71 1.38 22.62
CA LEU A 381 -4.61 2.14 21.39
C LEU A 381 -3.15 2.38 21.02
N PHE A 382 -2.91 2.48 19.71
CA PHE A 382 -1.65 2.96 19.18
C PHE A 382 -1.74 4.46 18.88
N TYR A 383 -0.59 5.13 18.82
CA TYR A 383 -0.56 6.58 18.63
C TYR A 383 -1.05 7.02 17.25
N ALA A 384 -0.90 6.18 16.23
CA ALA A 384 -1.44 6.48 14.91
C ALA A 384 -2.92 6.09 14.84
N SER A 385 -3.66 6.85 14.05
CA SER A 385 -5.11 6.99 14.29
C SER A 385 -5.96 5.75 14.08
N THR A 386 -5.79 4.99 13.00
CA THR A 386 -6.78 3.96 12.67
C THR A 386 -6.74 2.78 13.65
N ASN A 387 -7.82 2.62 14.42
CA ASN A 387 -7.98 1.53 15.37
C ASN A 387 -8.79 0.37 14.75
N TYR A 388 -8.13 -0.76 14.49
CA TYR A 388 -8.76 -1.98 13.98
C TYR A 388 -9.03 -3.05 15.06
N ASN A 389 -8.80 -2.74 16.34
CA ASN A 389 -9.03 -3.70 17.43
C ASN A 389 -10.53 -4.00 17.66
N GLN A 390 -10.82 -4.94 18.56
CA GLN A 390 -12.18 -5.40 18.87
C GLN A 390 -13.08 -4.32 19.49
N GLN A 391 -12.51 -3.22 19.97
CA GLN A 391 -13.22 -2.08 20.54
C GLN A 391 -13.53 -0.98 19.50
N SER A 392 -13.09 -1.15 18.25
CA SER A 392 -13.41 -0.25 17.14
C SER A 392 -14.90 -0.26 16.80
N HIS A 393 -15.47 0.91 16.47
CA HIS A 393 -16.89 1.05 16.13
C HIS A 393 -17.30 0.26 14.89
N PHE A 394 -16.37 -0.06 13.99
CA PHE A 394 -16.64 -0.88 12.80
C PHE A 394 -16.24 -2.35 12.95
N TRP A 395 -15.83 -2.82 14.14
CA TRP A 395 -15.32 -4.19 14.33
C TRP A 395 -16.31 -5.28 13.84
N LYS A 396 -17.61 -5.08 14.06
CA LYS A 396 -18.66 -6.02 13.62
C LYS A 396 -18.82 -6.10 12.10
N ASP A 397 -18.35 -5.09 11.37
CA ASP A 397 -18.48 -4.95 9.92
C ASP A 397 -17.15 -5.14 9.18
N LEU A 398 -16.02 -5.10 9.90
CA LEU A 398 -14.69 -5.39 9.38
C LEU A 398 -14.60 -6.71 8.59
N PRO A 399 -15.31 -7.81 8.94
CA PRO A 399 -15.33 -9.03 8.12
C PRO A 399 -15.76 -8.81 6.67
N GLU A 400 -16.66 -7.85 6.39
CA GLU A 400 -17.12 -7.56 5.04
C GLU A 400 -16.01 -6.93 4.20
N LEU A 401 -15.26 -5.97 4.77
CA LEU A 401 -14.08 -5.39 4.13
C LEU A 401 -13.00 -6.45 3.91
N ASN A 402 -12.74 -7.30 4.91
CA ASN A 402 -11.73 -8.34 4.81
C ASN A 402 -12.06 -9.36 3.72
N GLN A 403 -13.34 -9.72 3.58
CA GLN A 403 -13.79 -10.62 2.53
C GLN A 403 -13.73 -9.97 1.13
N TYR A 404 -14.00 -8.66 1.02
CA TYR A 404 -13.78 -7.91 -0.21
C TYR A 404 -12.30 -7.96 -0.62
N ILE A 405 -11.39 -7.63 0.30
CA ILE A 405 -9.94 -7.70 0.08
C ILE A 405 -9.51 -9.13 -0.29
N GLU A 406 -10.01 -10.15 0.42
CA GLU A 406 -9.68 -11.54 0.13
C GLU A 406 -9.97 -11.94 -1.30
N GLN A 407 -11.17 -11.61 -1.79
CA GLN A 407 -11.56 -11.91 -3.16
C GLN A 407 -10.72 -11.16 -4.20
N CYS A 408 -10.33 -9.92 -3.90
CA CYS A 408 -9.47 -9.12 -4.77
C CYS A 408 -8.05 -9.69 -4.81
N GLN A 409 -7.42 -9.88 -3.64
CA GLN A 409 -6.04 -10.35 -3.53
C GLN A 409 -5.88 -11.76 -4.09
N GLN A 410 -6.84 -12.66 -3.89
CA GLN A 410 -6.78 -14.02 -4.46
C GLN A 410 -6.61 -13.99 -5.99
N ARG A 411 -7.35 -13.11 -6.67
CA ARG A 411 -7.25 -12.95 -8.14
C ARG A 411 -5.97 -12.23 -8.54
N LEU A 412 -5.57 -11.20 -7.79
CA LEU A 412 -4.37 -10.42 -8.08
C LEU A 412 -3.08 -11.19 -7.82
N GLN A 413 -3.03 -12.09 -6.84
CA GLN A 413 -1.86 -12.91 -6.51
C GLN A 413 -1.65 -14.07 -7.50
N THR A 414 -2.73 -14.60 -8.10
CA THR A 414 -2.66 -15.74 -9.03
C THR A 414 -2.41 -15.33 -10.49
N ALA A 415 -2.59 -14.05 -10.82
CA ALA A 415 -2.30 -13.51 -12.16
C ALA A 415 -0.90 -12.90 -12.25
N ARG A 416 -0.33 -12.87 -13.46
CA ARG A 416 0.99 -12.32 -13.76
C ARG A 416 0.93 -10.85 -14.17
N PRO A 417 1.96 -10.05 -13.89
CA PRO A 417 2.04 -8.66 -14.35
C PRO A 417 1.96 -8.57 -15.88
N ASP A 418 1.33 -7.50 -16.39
CA ASP A 418 1.18 -7.25 -17.83
C ASP A 418 1.33 -5.75 -18.16
N ALA A 419 2.40 -5.11 -17.70
CA ALA A 419 2.65 -3.70 -18.00
C ALA A 419 3.05 -3.48 -19.47
N SER A 420 2.56 -2.38 -20.06
CA SER A 420 2.78 -2.04 -21.48
C SER A 420 4.11 -1.32 -21.73
N VAL A 421 4.63 -0.60 -20.75
CA VAL A 421 5.79 0.27 -20.90
C VAL A 421 6.75 0.01 -19.75
N LEU A 422 8.00 -0.30 -20.08
CA LEU A 422 9.09 -0.24 -19.11
C LEU A 422 9.59 1.21 -19.09
N LEU A 423 9.39 1.93 -17.98
CA LEU A 423 9.78 3.33 -17.85
C LEU A 423 11.09 3.43 -17.07
N TYR A 424 12.12 4.01 -17.67
CA TYR A 424 13.40 4.23 -17.00
C TYR A 424 13.28 5.30 -15.91
N PHE A 425 13.73 4.99 -14.69
CA PHE A 425 13.79 5.93 -13.56
C PHE A 425 15.17 6.60 -13.49
N PRO A 426 15.29 7.90 -13.87
CA PRO A 426 16.57 8.60 -13.97
C PRO A 426 17.06 9.11 -12.59
N VAL A 427 17.42 8.20 -11.68
CA VAL A 427 17.86 8.57 -10.32
C VAL A 427 19.04 9.56 -10.31
N GLN A 428 19.88 9.53 -11.35
CA GLN A 428 21.02 10.43 -11.51
C GLN A 428 20.61 11.90 -11.68
N ASP A 429 19.43 12.20 -12.22
CA ASP A 429 18.92 13.57 -12.30
C ASP A 429 18.62 14.13 -10.91
N ILE A 430 18.15 13.27 -10.02
CA ILE A 430 17.86 13.63 -8.63
C ILE A 430 19.17 13.89 -7.90
N TRP A 431 20.15 12.98 -8.03
CA TRP A 431 21.45 13.08 -7.38
C TRP A 431 22.34 14.24 -7.85
N HIS A 432 22.28 14.61 -9.13
CA HIS A 432 22.98 15.82 -9.64
C HIS A 432 22.16 17.11 -9.44
N GLY A 433 20.84 16.98 -9.33
CA GLY A 433 19.88 18.06 -9.21
C GLY A 433 19.53 18.40 -7.77
N VAL A 434 18.32 18.02 -7.34
CA VAL A 434 17.72 18.44 -6.06
C VAL A 434 18.43 17.89 -4.82
N ALA A 435 19.19 16.80 -4.95
CA ALA A 435 19.95 16.20 -3.85
C ALA A 435 21.38 16.76 -3.73
N ALA A 436 21.86 17.47 -4.75
CA ALA A 436 23.22 18.01 -4.73
C ALA A 436 23.31 19.15 -3.70
N GLY A 437 24.19 19.00 -2.70
CA GLY A 437 24.30 19.92 -1.57
C GLY A 437 23.56 19.48 -0.31
N GLU A 438 22.96 18.28 -0.29
CA GLU A 438 22.24 17.70 0.85
C GLU A 438 22.88 16.37 1.28
N ALA A 439 23.07 16.10 2.57
CA ALA A 439 23.77 14.91 3.09
C ALA A 439 23.08 14.28 4.32
N PRO A 440 22.30 13.20 4.16
CA PRO A 440 21.93 12.54 2.92
C PRO A 440 20.68 13.18 2.31
N PHE A 441 20.37 12.87 1.05
CA PHE A 441 19.06 13.12 0.46
C PHE A 441 18.19 11.86 0.63
N LEU A 442 16.96 12.01 1.09
CA LEU A 442 16.07 10.89 1.42
C LEU A 442 14.91 10.79 0.42
N PHE A 443 14.65 9.57 -0.07
CA PHE A 443 13.50 9.26 -0.93
C PHE A 443 12.24 8.99 -0.11
N ASP A 444 11.81 10.02 0.63
CA ASP A 444 10.55 10.05 1.40
C ASP A 444 9.32 10.01 0.49
N VAL A 445 8.25 9.34 0.93
CA VAL A 445 7.02 9.09 0.16
C VAL A 445 5.84 9.98 0.56
N HIS A 446 6.08 10.89 1.51
CA HIS A 446 5.13 11.85 2.03
C HIS A 446 5.24 13.18 1.24
N ALA A 447 5.22 14.32 1.93
CA ALA A 447 5.30 15.64 1.28
C ALA A 447 6.55 15.82 0.41
N ASN A 448 7.69 15.20 0.74
CA ASN A 448 8.93 15.40 0.01
C ASN A 448 8.99 14.61 -1.31
N ALA A 449 8.05 13.68 -1.56
CA ALA A 449 7.90 13.01 -2.85
C ALA A 449 7.72 14.00 -4.01
N ARG A 450 7.25 15.22 -3.73
CA ARG A 450 7.17 16.31 -4.72
C ARG A 450 8.54 16.64 -5.32
N ARG A 451 9.60 16.68 -4.51
CA ARG A 451 10.96 17.09 -4.92
C ARG A 451 11.64 16.11 -5.88
N TRP A 452 11.37 14.81 -5.72
CA TRP A 452 12.11 13.75 -6.43
C TRP A 452 11.24 12.90 -7.36
N LEU A 453 9.92 12.92 -7.19
CA LEU A 453 8.96 12.17 -7.99
C LEU A 453 7.99 13.09 -8.72
N HIS A 454 7.06 13.74 -8.02
CA HIS A 454 5.89 14.36 -8.66
C HIS A 454 6.24 15.59 -9.51
N ASP A 455 7.11 16.49 -9.03
CA ASP A 455 7.47 17.72 -9.73
C ASP A 455 8.69 17.53 -10.65
N THR A 456 8.88 16.30 -11.15
CA THR A 456 9.99 15.94 -12.04
C THR A 456 9.49 15.56 -13.44
N PRO A 457 10.35 15.63 -14.47
CA PRO A 457 9.98 15.15 -15.81
C PRO A 457 9.60 13.66 -15.84
N PHE A 458 10.21 12.83 -14.98
CA PHE A 458 9.82 11.43 -14.80
C PHE A 458 8.38 11.30 -14.27
N GLY A 459 8.05 12.02 -13.20
CA GLY A 459 6.71 12.01 -12.62
C GLY A 459 5.64 12.49 -13.59
N ALA A 460 5.92 13.57 -14.32
CA ALA A 460 5.04 14.08 -15.37
C ALA A 460 4.81 13.04 -16.48
N THR A 461 5.87 12.37 -16.93
CA THR A 461 5.78 11.30 -17.94
C THR A 461 4.95 10.11 -17.44
N ALA A 462 5.22 9.63 -16.22
CA ALA A 462 4.49 8.52 -15.62
C ALA A 462 3.00 8.84 -15.44
N GLN A 463 2.68 10.06 -14.98
CA GLN A 463 1.30 10.51 -14.86
C GLN A 463 0.61 10.63 -16.22
N GLN A 464 1.30 11.16 -17.23
CA GLN A 464 0.76 11.27 -18.59
C GLN A 464 0.45 9.89 -19.20
N LEU A 465 1.35 8.92 -19.03
CA LEU A 465 1.13 7.54 -19.47
C LEU A 465 -0.09 6.92 -18.80
N ARG A 466 -0.22 7.08 -17.47
CA ARG A 466 -1.36 6.61 -16.69
C ARG A 466 -2.67 7.23 -17.18
N ASN A 467 -2.72 8.56 -17.34
CA ASN A 467 -3.92 9.27 -17.80
C ASN A 467 -4.37 8.82 -19.20
N HIS A 468 -3.44 8.35 -20.03
CA HIS A 468 -3.73 7.80 -21.36
C HIS A 468 -3.83 6.27 -21.38
N GLY A 469 -3.85 5.58 -20.24
CA GLY A 469 -4.10 4.14 -20.20
C GLY A 469 -2.91 3.24 -20.53
N TYR A 470 -1.69 3.74 -20.41
CA TYR A 470 -0.47 2.92 -20.51
C TYR A 470 -0.03 2.49 -19.12
N GLN A 471 -0.16 1.19 -18.81
CA GLN A 471 0.37 0.62 -17.58
C GLN A 471 1.90 0.54 -17.64
N THR A 472 2.57 0.95 -16.57
CA THR A 472 4.03 1.06 -16.48
C THR A 472 4.59 0.24 -15.34
N ASP A 473 5.76 -0.37 -15.57
CA ASP A 473 6.70 -0.68 -14.49
C ASP A 473 7.95 0.20 -14.63
N PHE A 474 8.58 0.55 -13.51
CA PHE A 474 9.77 1.38 -13.44
C PHE A 474 11.03 0.53 -13.35
N VAL A 475 12.11 0.95 -14.02
CA VAL A 475 13.40 0.24 -14.01
C VAL A 475 14.55 1.17 -13.64
N SER A 476 15.43 0.69 -12.75
CA SER A 476 16.67 1.37 -12.38
C SER A 476 17.81 1.05 -13.35
N ASP A 477 18.90 1.79 -13.25
CA ASP A 477 20.16 1.48 -13.93
C ASP A 477 20.60 0.02 -13.70
N SER A 478 20.60 -0.43 -12.43
CA SER A 478 21.09 -1.75 -12.04
C SER A 478 20.19 -2.87 -12.57
N LEU A 479 18.87 -2.74 -12.46
CA LEU A 479 17.93 -3.73 -12.96
C LEU A 479 17.95 -3.83 -14.49
N LEU A 480 18.13 -2.70 -15.18
CA LEU A 480 18.20 -2.66 -16.64
C LEU A 480 19.39 -3.46 -17.21
N GLN A 481 20.50 -3.57 -16.46
CA GLN A 481 21.64 -4.38 -16.89
C GLN A 481 21.29 -5.86 -17.09
N GLY A 482 20.34 -6.38 -16.30
CA GLY A 482 19.87 -7.76 -16.37
C GLY A 482 18.90 -8.06 -17.51
N PHE A 483 18.50 -7.07 -18.30
CA PHE A 483 17.57 -7.27 -19.41
C PHE A 483 18.21 -7.90 -20.65
N SER A 484 17.41 -8.65 -21.38
CA SER A 484 17.71 -9.18 -22.71
C SER A 484 16.55 -8.91 -23.68
N VAL A 485 16.70 -9.28 -24.95
CA VAL A 485 15.62 -9.19 -25.95
C VAL A 485 15.27 -10.57 -26.48
N LYS A 486 13.97 -10.89 -26.48
CA LYS A 486 13.43 -12.12 -27.09
C LYS A 486 12.18 -11.78 -27.89
N GLY A 487 12.19 -12.11 -29.18
CA GLY A 487 11.06 -11.82 -30.08
C GLY A 487 10.72 -10.33 -30.17
N GLY A 488 11.73 -9.45 -30.17
CA GLY A 488 11.57 -7.99 -30.19
C GLY A 488 11.08 -7.35 -28.89
N LYS A 489 10.87 -8.15 -27.82
CA LYS A 489 10.45 -7.66 -26.50
C LYS A 489 11.62 -7.69 -25.53
N LEU A 490 11.66 -6.70 -24.64
CA LEU A 490 12.55 -6.64 -23.48
C LEU A 490 12.12 -7.72 -22.49
N VAL A 491 13.05 -8.49 -21.94
CA VAL A 491 12.79 -9.55 -20.97
C VAL A 491 13.68 -9.36 -19.74
N SER A 492 13.06 -9.24 -18.56
CA SER A 492 13.78 -9.17 -17.29
C SER A 492 14.41 -10.53 -16.95
N ALA A 493 15.31 -10.57 -15.96
CA ALA A 493 15.89 -11.82 -15.48
C ALA A 493 14.83 -12.82 -14.97
N ALA A 494 13.68 -12.32 -14.47
CA ALA A 494 12.55 -13.14 -14.02
C ALA A 494 11.59 -13.55 -15.15
N GLY A 495 11.85 -13.14 -16.39
CA GLY A 495 11.03 -13.49 -17.55
C GLY A 495 9.86 -12.54 -17.82
N THR A 496 9.70 -11.46 -17.06
CA THR A 496 8.68 -10.43 -17.32
C THR A 496 9.01 -9.68 -18.60
N THR A 497 8.04 -9.53 -19.50
CA THR A 497 8.27 -9.01 -20.86
C THR A 497 7.63 -7.65 -21.09
N TYR A 498 8.33 -6.76 -21.78
CA TYR A 498 7.85 -5.43 -22.13
C TYR A 498 8.03 -5.17 -23.64
N PRO A 499 7.02 -4.62 -24.33
CA PRO A 499 7.13 -4.34 -25.76
C PRO A 499 7.99 -3.10 -26.08
N VAL A 500 8.19 -2.20 -25.11
CA VAL A 500 8.93 -0.95 -25.28
C VAL A 500 9.59 -0.50 -23.98
N LEU A 501 10.79 0.06 -24.10
CA LEU A 501 11.46 0.86 -23.06
C LEU A 501 11.28 2.34 -23.40
N LEU A 502 10.65 3.10 -22.50
CA LEU A 502 10.57 4.55 -22.59
C LEU A 502 11.59 5.19 -21.68
N ILE A 503 12.42 6.05 -22.26
CA ILE A 503 13.34 6.92 -21.54
C ILE A 503 12.66 8.30 -21.45
N PRO A 504 12.24 8.75 -20.26
CA PRO A 504 11.67 10.08 -20.09
C PRO A 504 12.77 11.13 -20.31
N GLN A 505 12.42 12.41 -20.26
CA GLN A 505 13.42 13.47 -20.26
C GLN A 505 14.44 13.20 -19.13
N THR A 506 15.69 12.99 -19.53
CA THR A 506 16.78 12.55 -18.66
C THR A 506 17.98 13.46 -18.91
N GLN A 507 18.46 14.15 -17.88
CA GLN A 507 19.61 15.05 -18.04
C GLN A 507 20.94 14.32 -17.88
N TYR A 508 21.07 13.46 -16.86
CA TYR A 508 22.25 12.70 -16.50
C TYR A 508 21.97 11.20 -16.62
N VAL A 509 22.85 10.48 -17.31
CA VAL A 509 22.77 9.03 -17.46
C VAL A 509 24.14 8.38 -17.27
N PRO A 510 24.25 7.22 -16.61
CA PRO A 510 25.49 6.46 -16.63
C PRO A 510 25.80 6.01 -18.06
N LEU A 511 27.06 6.15 -18.48
CA LEU A 511 27.47 5.75 -19.83
C LEU A 511 27.20 4.26 -20.08
N GLU A 512 27.39 3.41 -19.06
CA GLU A 512 27.10 1.97 -19.14
C GLU A 512 25.60 1.67 -19.30
N THR A 513 24.73 2.46 -18.69
CA THR A 513 23.27 2.37 -18.92
C THR A 513 22.93 2.70 -20.36
N LEU A 514 23.51 3.76 -20.93
CA LEU A 514 23.25 4.11 -22.33
C LEU A 514 23.81 3.06 -23.31
N LYS A 515 25.00 2.52 -23.05
CA LYS A 515 25.56 1.40 -23.83
C LYS A 515 24.66 0.16 -23.74
N LYS A 516 24.12 -0.14 -22.56
CA LYS A 516 23.15 -1.23 -22.37
C LYS A 516 21.89 -1.00 -23.21
N ILE A 517 21.35 0.22 -23.20
CA ILE A 517 20.20 0.57 -24.05
C ILE A 517 20.55 0.38 -25.53
N GLN A 518 21.72 0.81 -25.98
CA GLN A 518 22.20 0.60 -27.35
C GLN A 518 22.30 -0.89 -27.69
N GLN A 519 22.81 -1.72 -26.77
CA GLN A 519 22.85 -3.18 -26.93
C GLN A 519 21.45 -3.77 -27.09
N LEU A 520 20.48 -3.34 -26.26
CA LEU A 520 19.09 -3.81 -26.37
C LEU A 520 18.46 -3.40 -27.71
N ILE A 521 18.73 -2.20 -28.20
CA ILE A 521 18.29 -1.75 -29.53
C ILE A 521 18.87 -2.63 -30.62
N GLN A 522 20.18 -2.94 -30.57
CA GLN A 522 20.84 -3.83 -31.54
C GLN A 522 20.27 -5.26 -31.52
N GLN A 523 19.76 -5.71 -30.36
CA GLN A 523 19.07 -6.99 -30.22
C GLN A 523 17.59 -6.94 -30.66
N GLY A 524 17.09 -5.77 -31.09
CA GLY A 524 15.75 -5.59 -31.64
C GLY A 524 14.70 -5.07 -30.67
N ALA A 525 15.10 -4.50 -29.51
CA ALA A 525 14.14 -3.85 -28.61
C ALA A 525 13.59 -2.55 -29.22
N ASN A 526 12.30 -2.29 -29.03
CA ASN A 526 11.76 -0.95 -29.22
C ASN A 526 12.17 -0.06 -28.04
N VAL A 527 12.87 1.03 -28.34
CA VAL A 527 13.23 2.05 -27.34
C VAL A 527 12.77 3.40 -27.86
N VAL A 528 12.07 4.14 -27.01
CA VAL A 528 11.60 5.50 -27.29
C VAL A 528 12.28 6.45 -26.31
N PHE A 529 12.84 7.54 -26.82
CA PHE A 529 13.38 8.61 -26.00
C PHE A 529 12.45 9.82 -26.09
N ALA A 530 11.90 10.28 -24.97
CA ALA A 530 11.20 11.57 -24.94
C ALA A 530 12.16 12.71 -25.29
N GLU A 531 13.39 12.62 -24.78
CA GLU A 531 14.54 13.44 -25.16
C GLU A 531 15.82 12.61 -25.10
N ALA A 532 16.81 12.93 -25.93
CA ALA A 532 18.12 12.28 -25.84
C ALA A 532 18.86 12.74 -24.56
N PRO A 533 19.45 11.81 -23.77
CA PRO A 533 20.17 12.18 -22.56
C PRO A 533 21.29 13.19 -22.82
N GLY A 534 21.37 14.21 -21.96
CA GLY A 534 22.25 15.36 -22.19
C GLY A 534 23.68 15.20 -21.68
N ARG A 535 23.87 14.47 -20.57
CA ARG A 535 25.13 14.44 -19.80
C ARG A 535 25.42 13.05 -19.26
N VAL A 536 26.70 12.70 -19.16
CA VAL A 536 27.12 11.52 -18.38
C VAL A 536 26.95 11.81 -16.89
N SER A 537 26.66 10.80 -16.06
CA SER A 537 26.70 10.92 -14.59
C SER A 537 28.12 10.79 -14.01
N GLY A 538 28.32 11.27 -12.78
CA GLY A 538 29.56 11.05 -12.00
C GLY A 538 30.77 11.86 -12.47
N TYR A 539 31.81 11.93 -11.64
CA TYR A 539 32.92 12.86 -11.79
C TYR A 539 34.12 12.27 -12.55
N LYS A 540 34.49 11.02 -12.28
CA LYS A 540 35.71 10.43 -12.85
C LYS A 540 35.72 10.51 -14.37
N ASP A 541 36.75 11.15 -14.93
CA ASP A 541 36.98 11.27 -16.38
C ASP A 541 35.72 11.71 -17.16
N TRP A 542 34.88 12.56 -16.55
CA TRP A 542 33.55 12.85 -17.09
C TRP A 542 33.62 13.55 -18.45
N LYS A 543 34.66 14.33 -18.73
CA LYS A 543 34.83 15.04 -20.02
C LYS A 543 35.05 14.06 -21.17
N ASN A 544 35.90 13.05 -21.00
CA ASN A 544 36.10 11.99 -22.00
C ASN A 544 34.84 11.13 -22.15
N ARG A 545 34.22 10.73 -21.04
CA ARG A 545 32.95 9.99 -21.08
C ARG A 545 31.84 10.79 -21.75
N GLN A 546 31.82 12.12 -21.61
CA GLN A 546 30.89 13.00 -22.32
C GLN A 546 31.11 12.93 -23.83
N GLN A 547 32.37 12.92 -24.31
CA GLN A 547 32.65 12.74 -25.74
C GLN A 547 32.13 11.38 -26.24
N GLN A 548 32.29 10.31 -25.45
CA GLN A 548 31.74 8.99 -25.77
C GLN A 548 30.20 9.02 -25.81
N LEU A 549 29.56 9.70 -24.86
CA LEU A 549 28.11 9.90 -24.83
C LEU A 549 27.63 10.62 -26.09
N GLU A 550 28.28 11.70 -26.53
CA GLU A 550 27.89 12.42 -27.75
C GLU A 550 27.95 11.54 -29.01
N SER A 551 28.91 10.61 -29.07
CA SER A 551 28.98 9.62 -30.16
C SER A 551 27.76 8.68 -30.14
N VAL A 552 27.43 8.11 -28.97
CA VAL A 552 26.26 7.24 -28.81
C VAL A 552 24.96 8.01 -29.07
N ARG A 553 24.85 9.24 -28.55
CA ARG A 553 23.68 10.11 -28.68
C ARG A 553 23.31 10.38 -30.13
N LYS A 554 24.29 10.64 -31.00
CA LYS A 554 24.07 10.81 -32.45
C LYS A 554 23.42 9.58 -33.08
N SER A 555 23.82 8.38 -32.67
CA SER A 555 23.24 7.12 -33.17
C SER A 555 21.79 6.90 -32.72
N LEU A 556 21.35 7.57 -31.64
CA LEU A 556 20.00 7.45 -31.07
C LEU A 556 19.04 8.55 -31.53
N ALA A 557 19.50 9.51 -32.34
CA ALA A 557 18.72 10.71 -32.70
C ALA A 557 17.36 10.38 -33.36
N THR A 558 17.28 9.31 -34.14
CA THR A 558 16.03 8.89 -34.81
C THR A 558 14.99 8.31 -33.86
N LEU A 559 15.42 7.87 -32.67
CA LEU A 559 14.58 7.30 -31.60
C LEU A 559 14.04 8.38 -30.64
N VAL A 560 14.46 9.63 -30.80
CA VAL A 560 13.92 10.76 -30.04
C VAL A 560 12.55 11.13 -30.60
N LYS A 561 11.52 10.97 -29.78
CA LYS A 561 10.12 11.26 -30.09
C LYS A 561 9.54 12.09 -28.94
N LYS A 562 9.57 13.41 -29.09
CA LYS A 562 9.00 14.33 -28.08
C LYS A 562 7.52 14.03 -27.83
N ASP A 563 6.76 13.74 -28.89
CA ASP A 563 5.44 13.15 -28.79
C ASP A 563 5.56 11.62 -28.72
N TYR A 564 5.99 11.14 -27.57
CA TYR A 564 6.15 9.71 -27.32
C TYR A 564 4.79 9.00 -27.27
N LEU A 565 3.68 9.67 -26.96
CA LEU A 565 2.35 9.05 -26.97
C LEU A 565 1.92 8.62 -28.38
N SER A 566 2.13 9.50 -29.37
CA SER A 566 1.90 9.16 -30.77
C SER A 566 2.82 8.04 -31.24
N GLU A 567 4.07 8.01 -30.79
CA GLU A 567 5.00 6.92 -31.08
C GLU A 567 4.55 5.59 -30.46
N LEU A 568 4.13 5.59 -29.20
CA LEU A 568 3.60 4.39 -28.53
C LEU A 568 2.38 3.83 -29.28
N LYS A 569 1.49 4.71 -29.77
CA LYS A 569 0.38 4.34 -30.63
C LYS A 569 0.85 3.75 -31.97
N ARG A 570 1.85 4.36 -32.62
CA ARG A 570 2.46 3.85 -33.87
C ARG A 570 3.08 2.46 -33.67
N LEU A 571 3.72 2.23 -32.52
CA LEU A 571 4.28 0.95 -32.10
C LEU A 571 3.22 -0.06 -31.65
N LYS A 572 1.93 0.32 -31.66
CA LYS A 572 0.80 -0.51 -31.20
C LYS A 572 1.00 -1.00 -29.76
N VAL A 573 1.61 -0.16 -28.93
CA VAL A 573 1.75 -0.44 -27.49
C VAL A 573 0.35 -0.46 -26.89
N ARG A 574 0.07 -1.51 -26.11
CA ARG A 574 -1.26 -1.77 -25.57
C ARG A 574 -1.72 -0.62 -24.67
N GLN A 575 -2.89 -0.08 -24.97
CA GLN A 575 -3.51 1.07 -24.30
C GLN A 575 -4.90 0.69 -23.78
N GLU A 576 -5.24 1.11 -22.56
CA GLU A 576 -6.56 0.90 -21.97
C GLU A 576 -7.32 2.23 -21.91
N LYS A 577 -8.24 2.45 -22.86
CA LYS A 577 -8.92 3.75 -23.04
C LYS A 577 -9.84 4.14 -21.90
N MET A 578 -10.17 3.21 -21.00
CA MET A 578 -10.92 3.47 -19.78
C MET A 578 -10.29 4.55 -18.88
N ALA A 579 -8.96 4.71 -18.91
CA ALA A 579 -8.28 5.77 -18.15
C ALA A 579 -8.71 7.18 -18.58
N GLU A 580 -8.90 7.40 -19.87
CA GLU A 580 -9.35 8.70 -20.42
C GLU A 580 -10.82 9.00 -20.06
N GLN A 581 -11.57 7.98 -19.60
CA GLN A 581 -12.94 8.10 -19.11
C GLN A 581 -13.00 8.30 -17.58
N GLY A 582 -11.86 8.39 -16.90
CA GLY A 582 -11.78 8.58 -15.44
C GLY A 582 -11.74 7.28 -14.62
N LEU A 583 -11.66 6.11 -15.27
CA LEU A 583 -11.53 4.81 -14.60
C LEU A 583 -10.07 4.48 -14.29
N SER A 584 -9.79 4.06 -13.07
CA SER A 584 -8.47 3.54 -12.69
C SER A 584 -8.45 2.02 -12.86
N PHE A 585 -7.31 1.46 -13.27
CA PHE A 585 -7.22 0.03 -13.53
C PHE A 585 -5.83 -0.55 -13.20
N LEU A 586 -5.81 -1.87 -12.95
CA LEU A 586 -4.64 -2.72 -13.05
C LEU A 586 -4.93 -3.85 -14.03
N ARG A 587 -4.00 -4.10 -14.93
CA ARG A 587 -4.03 -5.19 -15.88
C ARG A 587 -3.00 -6.26 -15.53
N LYS A 588 -3.48 -7.50 -15.52
CA LYS A 588 -2.70 -8.73 -15.32
C LYS A 588 -3.09 -9.76 -16.38
N THR A 589 -2.35 -10.85 -16.46
CA THR A 589 -2.65 -11.97 -17.37
C THR A 589 -2.59 -13.30 -16.66
N ASN A 590 -3.43 -14.24 -17.08
CA ASN A 590 -3.43 -15.63 -16.62
C ASN A 590 -3.51 -16.57 -17.83
N ALA A 591 -3.67 -17.87 -17.58
CA ALA A 591 -3.73 -18.87 -18.65
C ALA A 591 -4.96 -18.71 -19.58
N GLU A 592 -6.01 -18.03 -19.13
CA GLU A 592 -7.28 -17.91 -19.85
C GLU A 592 -7.37 -16.63 -20.70
N GLY A 593 -6.66 -15.57 -20.30
CA GLY A 593 -6.64 -14.30 -21.01
C GLY A 593 -6.09 -13.14 -20.17
N THR A 594 -6.72 -11.97 -20.30
CA THR A 594 -6.40 -10.78 -19.51
C THR A 594 -7.36 -10.66 -18.34
N LEU A 595 -6.81 -10.35 -17.17
CA LEU A 595 -7.54 -9.97 -15.96
C LEU A 595 -7.36 -8.47 -15.73
N TYR A 596 -8.46 -7.75 -15.61
CA TYR A 596 -8.48 -6.35 -15.21
C TYR A 596 -9.08 -6.23 -13.82
N PHE A 597 -8.47 -5.45 -12.94
CA PHE A 597 -9.17 -4.81 -11.83
C PHE A 597 -9.48 -3.38 -12.25
N VAL A 598 -10.74 -2.98 -12.20
CA VAL A 598 -11.21 -1.65 -12.61
C VAL A 598 -11.95 -1.03 -11.42
N THR A 599 -11.63 0.23 -11.10
CA THR A 599 -12.29 0.98 -10.01
C THR A 599 -12.59 2.40 -10.46
N ASN A 600 -13.75 2.91 -10.04
CA ASN A 600 -14.17 4.27 -10.32
C ASN A 600 -13.92 5.16 -9.10
N LEU A 601 -12.72 5.71 -9.00
CA LEU A 601 -12.32 6.65 -7.94
C LEU A 601 -12.65 8.12 -8.27
N SER A 602 -13.47 8.33 -9.31
CA SER A 602 -13.87 9.63 -9.85
C SER A 602 -15.40 9.75 -9.94
N ASN A 603 -15.89 10.91 -10.40
CA ASN A 603 -17.30 11.14 -10.74
C ASN A 603 -17.49 11.36 -12.26
N GLN A 604 -16.57 10.87 -13.08
CA GLN A 604 -16.60 11.10 -14.53
C GLN A 604 -17.29 9.97 -15.30
N PHE A 605 -17.17 8.73 -14.83
CA PHE A 605 -17.80 7.57 -15.41
C PHE A 605 -19.00 7.13 -14.56
N HIS A 606 -20.05 6.66 -15.22
CA HIS A 606 -21.18 5.97 -14.59
C HIS A 606 -21.61 4.79 -15.44
N ARG A 607 -21.74 5.03 -16.75
CA ARG A 607 -22.03 4.02 -17.75
C ARG A 607 -21.49 4.42 -19.12
N GLY A 608 -21.03 3.44 -19.88
CA GLY A 608 -20.81 3.58 -21.32
C GLY A 608 -19.95 2.46 -21.90
N THR A 609 -19.66 2.59 -23.19
CA THR A 609 -18.77 1.70 -23.90
C THR A 609 -17.33 1.87 -23.42
N VAL A 610 -16.73 0.77 -22.97
CA VAL A 610 -15.32 0.69 -22.56
C VAL A 610 -14.56 -0.18 -23.56
N ARG A 611 -13.45 0.36 -24.08
CA ARG A 611 -12.54 -0.39 -24.97
C ARG A 611 -11.41 -1.02 -24.16
N LEU A 612 -11.39 -2.35 -24.13
CA LEU A 612 -10.34 -3.17 -23.56
C LEU A 612 -9.22 -3.34 -24.58
N GLY A 613 -7.98 -3.07 -24.19
CA GLY A 613 -6.77 -3.32 -24.98
C GLY A 613 -6.47 -4.81 -25.22
N SER A 614 -7.42 -5.72 -24.94
CA SER A 614 -7.37 -7.12 -25.36
C SER A 614 -8.56 -7.48 -26.23
N TRP A 615 -8.29 -8.38 -27.17
CA TRP A 615 -9.30 -9.12 -27.89
C TRP A 615 -9.89 -10.24 -27.02
N ALA A 616 -11.20 -10.45 -27.11
CA ALA A 616 -11.93 -11.46 -26.34
C ALA A 616 -13.14 -11.97 -27.12
N HIS A 617 -13.42 -13.27 -27.02
CA HIS A 617 -14.71 -13.85 -27.40
C HIS A 617 -15.76 -13.68 -26.31
N SER A 618 -15.33 -13.68 -25.05
CA SER A 618 -16.21 -13.53 -23.89
C SER A 618 -15.52 -12.71 -22.82
N VAL A 619 -16.29 -11.86 -22.14
CA VAL A 619 -15.83 -11.09 -21.00
C VAL A 619 -16.74 -11.40 -19.81
N GLN A 620 -16.14 -11.85 -18.71
CA GLN A 620 -16.84 -12.05 -17.45
C GLN A 620 -16.55 -10.88 -16.53
N VAL A 621 -17.60 -10.28 -16.00
CA VAL A 621 -17.53 -9.27 -14.95
C VAL A 621 -17.72 -9.97 -13.61
N THR A 622 -16.90 -9.62 -12.62
CA THR A 622 -17.07 -10.04 -11.22
C THR A 622 -17.07 -8.81 -10.32
N ASP A 623 -18.11 -8.67 -9.50
CA ASP A 623 -18.19 -7.67 -8.44
C ASP A 623 -17.86 -8.36 -7.10
N PRO A 624 -16.64 -8.17 -6.57
CA PRO A 624 -16.19 -8.84 -5.36
C PRO A 624 -16.88 -8.31 -4.09
N LEU A 625 -17.42 -7.09 -4.13
CA LEU A 625 -18.17 -6.50 -3.01
C LEU A 625 -19.53 -7.22 -2.85
N ARG A 626 -20.25 -7.40 -3.96
CA ARG A 626 -21.60 -8.01 -3.97
C ARG A 626 -21.59 -9.51 -4.27
N LYS A 627 -20.41 -10.12 -4.41
CA LYS A 627 -20.20 -11.57 -4.60
C LYS A 627 -20.99 -12.11 -5.80
N ARG A 628 -20.96 -11.38 -6.91
CA ARG A 628 -21.70 -11.73 -8.13
C ARG A 628 -20.81 -11.70 -9.36
N GLN A 629 -21.18 -12.48 -10.35
CA GLN A 629 -20.48 -12.55 -11.63
C GLN A 629 -21.45 -12.82 -12.78
N GLY A 630 -21.06 -12.43 -13.98
CA GLY A 630 -21.85 -12.66 -15.19
C GLY A 630 -21.09 -12.26 -16.44
N TYR A 631 -21.59 -12.66 -17.60
CA TYR A 631 -20.97 -12.37 -18.90
C TYR A 631 -21.57 -11.12 -19.53
N VAL A 632 -20.72 -10.19 -19.94
CA VAL A 632 -21.11 -9.02 -20.72
C VAL A 632 -20.86 -9.31 -22.22
N PRO A 633 -21.80 -8.97 -23.12
CA PRO A 633 -21.59 -9.12 -24.56
C PRO A 633 -20.40 -8.28 -25.05
N VAL A 634 -19.59 -8.87 -25.94
CA VAL A 634 -18.59 -8.13 -26.72
C VAL A 634 -19.32 -7.49 -27.90
N GLN A 635 -19.46 -6.17 -27.89
CA GLN A 635 -20.22 -5.42 -28.90
C GLN A 635 -19.47 -5.33 -30.22
N ALA A 636 -18.17 -5.08 -30.15
CA ALA A 636 -17.30 -4.94 -31.30
C ALA A 636 -15.90 -5.46 -31.00
N GLN A 637 -15.23 -5.94 -32.04
CA GLN A 637 -13.83 -6.32 -32.03
C GLN A 637 -13.12 -5.48 -33.08
N VAL A 638 -12.27 -4.55 -32.64
CA VAL A 638 -11.58 -3.59 -33.51
C VAL A 638 -10.09 -3.70 -33.25
N ASP A 639 -9.26 -3.96 -34.27
CA ASP A 639 -7.79 -3.94 -34.14
C ASP A 639 -7.20 -4.73 -32.95
N SER A 640 -7.69 -5.95 -32.70
CA SER A 640 -7.31 -6.78 -31.52
C SER A 640 -7.71 -6.20 -30.16
N THR A 641 -8.69 -5.31 -30.13
CA THR A 641 -9.36 -4.80 -28.91
C THR A 641 -10.80 -5.30 -28.85
N SER A 642 -11.43 -5.20 -27.68
CA SER A 642 -12.84 -5.54 -27.47
C SER A 642 -13.58 -4.38 -26.84
N GLU A 643 -14.80 -4.14 -27.28
CA GLU A 643 -15.71 -3.16 -26.69
C GLU A 643 -16.83 -3.85 -25.93
N ILE A 644 -17.09 -3.35 -24.72
CA ILE A 644 -18.16 -3.82 -23.84
C ILE A 644 -18.92 -2.61 -23.27
N GLU A 645 -20.19 -2.79 -22.92
CA GLU A 645 -20.88 -1.83 -22.04
C GLU A 645 -20.50 -2.11 -20.59
N LEU A 646 -20.09 -1.06 -19.88
CA LEU A 646 -19.85 -1.14 -18.44
C LEU A 646 -20.69 -0.07 -17.74
N ALA A 647 -21.36 -0.46 -16.65
CA ALA A 647 -21.90 0.46 -15.66
C ALA A 647 -21.10 0.26 -14.37
N LEU A 648 -20.54 1.35 -13.84
CA LEU A 648 -19.70 1.35 -12.65
C LEU A 648 -19.79 2.72 -11.98
N GLU A 649 -20.55 2.80 -10.89
CA GLU A 649 -20.75 4.07 -10.17
C GLU A 649 -19.49 4.50 -9.40
N PRO A 650 -19.33 5.80 -9.09
CA PRO A 650 -18.26 6.29 -8.23
C PRO A 650 -18.17 5.51 -6.90
N GLY A 651 -16.98 4.99 -6.57
CA GLY A 651 -16.71 4.16 -5.40
C GLY A 651 -16.80 2.65 -5.65
N GLU A 652 -17.30 2.24 -6.82
CA GLU A 652 -17.41 0.83 -7.19
C GLU A 652 -16.15 0.30 -7.89
N SER A 653 -15.96 -1.02 -7.80
CA SER A 653 -14.86 -1.76 -8.40
C SER A 653 -15.30 -3.14 -8.87
N VAL A 654 -14.72 -3.60 -9.97
CA VAL A 654 -15.02 -4.91 -10.59
C VAL A 654 -13.75 -5.55 -11.17
N PHE A 655 -13.78 -6.86 -11.35
CA PHE A 655 -12.86 -7.56 -12.23
C PHE A 655 -13.49 -7.79 -13.60
N LEU A 656 -12.70 -7.62 -14.66
CA LEU A 656 -13.05 -8.05 -16.01
C LEU A 656 -12.06 -9.16 -16.43
N GLN A 657 -12.56 -10.37 -16.64
CA GLN A 657 -11.76 -11.49 -17.17
C GLN A 657 -12.12 -11.70 -18.64
N THR A 658 -11.12 -11.58 -19.51
CA THR A 658 -11.28 -11.87 -20.94
C THR A 658 -10.93 -13.33 -21.23
N TYR A 659 -11.63 -13.91 -22.21
CA TYR A 659 -11.42 -15.27 -22.66
C TYR A 659 -11.22 -15.30 -24.18
N ALA A 660 -10.19 -16.04 -24.62
CA ALA A 660 -9.94 -16.29 -26.03
C ALA A 660 -10.90 -17.32 -26.66
N SER A 661 -11.76 -17.96 -25.87
CA SER A 661 -12.81 -18.89 -26.34
C SER A 661 -14.18 -18.41 -25.89
N MET A 662 -15.21 -18.78 -26.65
CA MET A 662 -16.59 -18.55 -26.23
C MET A 662 -16.88 -19.31 -24.94
N ARG A 663 -17.29 -18.59 -23.90
CA ARG A 663 -17.76 -19.13 -22.64
C ARG A 663 -19.27 -18.92 -22.52
N LYS A 664 -19.96 -19.82 -21.82
CA LYS A 664 -21.39 -19.72 -21.52
C LYS A 664 -21.57 -19.51 -20.01
N GLY A 665 -22.53 -18.68 -19.64
CA GLY A 665 -22.93 -18.47 -18.25
C GLY A 665 -24.05 -17.44 -18.17
N ALA A 666 -24.45 -17.09 -16.94
CA ALA A 666 -25.47 -16.07 -16.72
C ALA A 666 -25.01 -14.72 -17.29
N PRO A 667 -25.91 -13.93 -17.92
CA PRO A 667 -25.58 -12.59 -18.36
C PRO A 667 -25.23 -11.71 -17.15
N TRP A 668 -24.29 -10.78 -17.34
CA TRP A 668 -24.08 -9.70 -16.39
C TRP A 668 -25.38 -8.87 -16.33
N PRO A 669 -25.93 -8.60 -15.13
CA PRO A 669 -27.14 -7.81 -15.02
C PRO A 669 -26.89 -6.42 -15.58
N GLU A 670 -27.48 -6.13 -16.74
CA GLU A 670 -27.52 -4.79 -17.29
C GLU A 670 -28.51 -3.97 -16.46
N TYR A 671 -28.00 -3.05 -15.64
CA TYR A 671 -28.86 -2.02 -15.08
C TYR A 671 -29.24 -1.08 -16.21
N SER A 672 -30.53 -0.95 -16.52
CA SER A 672 -31.01 0.15 -17.38
C SER A 672 -30.75 1.49 -16.70
N ALA A 673 -30.78 2.58 -17.46
CA ALA A 673 -30.88 3.90 -16.85
C ALA A 673 -32.09 3.94 -15.90
N VAL A 674 -31.95 4.62 -14.76
CA VAL A 674 -33.05 4.80 -13.80
C VAL A 674 -34.21 5.47 -14.54
N LYS A 675 -35.36 4.80 -14.56
CA LYS A 675 -36.60 5.27 -15.21
C LYS A 675 -37.52 5.98 -14.24
N ASP A 676 -37.51 5.54 -12.99
CA ASP A 676 -38.39 6.06 -11.95
C ASP A 676 -37.69 6.02 -10.58
N THR A 677 -38.04 6.97 -9.71
CA THR A 677 -37.47 7.11 -8.37
C THR A 677 -38.59 7.30 -7.37
N LEU A 678 -38.71 6.38 -6.41
CA LEU A 678 -39.64 6.50 -5.29
C LEU A 678 -38.87 6.97 -4.05
N LYS A 679 -39.12 8.20 -3.62
CA LYS A 679 -38.62 8.67 -2.32
C LYS A 679 -39.42 8.04 -1.19
N LEU A 680 -38.74 7.35 -0.28
CA LEU A 680 -39.39 6.73 0.87
C LEU A 680 -39.62 7.78 1.97
N THR A 681 -40.86 8.29 2.01
CA THR A 681 -41.33 9.25 3.01
C THR A 681 -42.33 8.60 3.96
N GLY A 682 -42.51 9.19 5.14
CA GLY A 682 -43.39 8.66 6.19
C GLY A 682 -42.81 8.90 7.57
N ILE A 683 -43.39 8.25 8.58
CA ILE A 683 -42.89 8.31 9.96
C ILE A 683 -41.93 7.13 10.18
N TRP A 684 -40.66 7.45 10.39
CA TRP A 684 -39.62 6.52 10.79
C TRP A 684 -39.66 6.33 12.31
N GLN A 685 -39.68 5.08 12.76
CA GLN A 685 -39.41 4.73 14.16
C GLN A 685 -37.92 4.49 14.32
N ILE A 686 -37.29 5.12 15.32
CA ILE A 686 -35.87 4.92 15.66
C ILE A 686 -35.82 4.27 17.04
N ASP A 687 -35.17 3.11 17.13
CA ASP A 687 -34.96 2.37 18.38
C ASP A 687 -33.47 2.01 18.53
N PHE A 688 -32.84 2.49 19.60
CA PHE A 688 -31.41 2.32 19.86
C PHE A 688 -31.15 0.95 20.49
N GLN A 689 -30.46 0.06 19.76
CA GLN A 689 -30.36 -1.36 20.09
C GLN A 689 -29.23 -1.66 21.08
N GLU A 690 -28.09 -0.99 20.90
CA GLU A 690 -26.87 -1.22 21.67
C GLU A 690 -25.96 0.00 21.53
N GLY A 691 -25.21 0.33 22.58
CA GLY A 691 -24.26 1.43 22.54
C GLY A 691 -23.94 2.01 23.91
N GLN A 692 -23.27 3.15 23.91
CA GLN A 692 -22.81 3.86 25.10
C GLN A 692 -22.97 5.39 24.92
N PRO A 693 -23.05 6.19 26.01
CA PRO A 693 -23.00 5.78 27.42
C PRO A 693 -24.24 5.02 27.89
N GLU A 694 -25.40 5.37 27.34
CA GLU A 694 -26.70 4.73 27.57
C GLU A 694 -27.50 4.75 26.26
N LEU A 695 -28.59 3.98 26.20
CA LEU A 695 -29.44 3.94 25.01
C LEU A 695 -30.38 5.16 25.02
N PRO A 696 -30.34 6.03 23.98
CA PRO A 696 -31.33 7.08 23.86
C PRO A 696 -32.75 6.51 23.75
N MET A 697 -33.75 7.28 24.20
CA MET A 697 -35.14 6.83 24.11
C MET A 697 -35.60 6.64 22.66
N PRO A 698 -36.42 5.62 22.37
CA PRO A 698 -37.03 5.46 21.06
C PRO A 698 -37.86 6.68 20.67
N LEU A 699 -37.84 7.03 19.38
CA LEU A 699 -38.57 8.19 18.87
C LEU A 699 -39.16 7.95 17.49
N ALA A 700 -40.13 8.78 17.11
CA ALA A 700 -40.74 8.80 15.79
C ALA A 700 -40.40 10.12 15.07
N THR A 701 -39.96 10.06 13.82
CA THR A 701 -39.64 11.26 13.03
C THR A 701 -40.06 11.13 11.57
N SER A 702 -40.51 12.23 10.96
CA SER A 702 -40.73 12.32 9.52
C SER A 702 -39.51 12.84 8.74
N ARG A 703 -38.47 13.26 9.45
CA ARG A 703 -37.23 13.81 8.89
C ARG A 703 -36.03 12.98 9.33
N LEU A 704 -35.32 12.44 8.35
CA LEU A 704 -34.02 11.82 8.56
C LEU A 704 -32.98 12.95 8.71
N VAL A 705 -32.37 13.02 9.90
CA VAL A 705 -31.35 14.00 10.28
C VAL A 705 -30.27 13.29 11.10
N SER A 706 -29.15 13.97 11.36
CA SER A 706 -28.13 13.43 12.26
C SER A 706 -28.69 13.17 13.66
N TRP A 707 -28.24 12.11 14.34
CA TRP A 707 -28.59 11.86 15.74
C TRP A 707 -28.20 13.02 16.67
N THR A 708 -27.19 13.81 16.28
CA THR A 708 -26.73 15.00 16.99
C THR A 708 -27.70 16.19 16.87
N GLU A 709 -28.68 16.12 15.96
CA GLU A 709 -29.70 17.14 15.73
C GLU A 709 -31.08 16.70 16.26
N LEU A 710 -31.19 15.52 16.87
CA LEU A 710 -32.41 15.08 17.53
C LEU A 710 -32.63 15.87 18.82
N ASP A 711 -33.89 16.10 19.18
CA ASP A 711 -34.29 16.78 20.43
C ASP A 711 -34.11 15.87 21.68
N HIS A 712 -33.00 15.13 21.75
CA HIS A 712 -32.61 14.24 22.83
C HIS A 712 -31.12 14.44 23.15
N ALA A 713 -30.78 14.79 24.39
CA ALA A 713 -29.40 15.07 24.77
C ALA A 713 -28.52 13.79 24.73
N GLU A 714 -29.13 12.63 24.99
CA GLU A 714 -28.47 11.34 25.03
C GLU A 714 -27.95 10.90 23.66
N SER A 715 -28.65 11.26 22.56
CA SER A 715 -28.26 10.87 21.21
C SER A 715 -27.06 11.66 20.66
N GLN A 716 -26.75 12.83 21.21
CA GLN A 716 -25.65 13.69 20.74
C GLN A 716 -24.26 13.14 21.07
N ASN A 717 -24.16 12.34 22.13
CA ASN A 717 -22.91 11.76 22.63
C ASN A 717 -22.87 10.23 22.47
N PHE A 718 -23.88 9.68 21.81
CA PHE A 718 -24.07 8.24 21.65
C PHE A 718 -23.10 7.65 20.63
N SER A 719 -22.55 6.48 20.96
CA SER A 719 -21.87 5.59 20.03
C SER A 719 -22.50 4.21 20.10
N GLY A 720 -23.00 3.72 18.96
CA GLY A 720 -23.70 2.44 18.91
C GLY A 720 -24.58 2.31 17.68
N THR A 721 -25.62 1.48 17.81
CA THR A 721 -26.50 1.07 16.71
C THR A 721 -27.94 1.54 16.95
N GLY A 722 -28.51 2.26 15.98
CA GLY A 722 -29.92 2.66 15.94
C GLY A 722 -30.68 1.98 14.81
N ARG A 723 -31.82 1.35 15.12
CA ARG A 723 -32.72 0.71 14.14
C ARG A 723 -33.77 1.70 13.67
N TYR A 724 -33.79 1.96 12.38
CA TYR A 724 -34.82 2.72 11.69
C TYR A 724 -35.85 1.77 11.10
N THR A 725 -37.14 2.00 11.35
CA THR A 725 -38.25 1.23 10.78
C THR A 725 -39.21 2.15 10.03
N LEU A 726 -39.49 1.82 8.76
CA LEU A 726 -40.50 2.51 7.95
C LEU A 726 -41.49 1.51 7.35
N ARG A 727 -42.78 1.85 7.43
CA ARG A 727 -43.83 1.20 6.64
C ARG A 727 -44.14 2.04 5.42
N PHE A 728 -44.12 1.43 4.23
CA PHE A 728 -44.40 2.14 2.98
C PHE A 728 -45.11 1.25 1.95
N LYS A 729 -45.81 1.88 1.01
CA LYS A 729 -46.49 1.19 -0.09
C LYS A 729 -45.66 1.22 -1.36
N ARG A 730 -45.62 0.11 -2.09
CA ARG A 730 -45.06 0.05 -3.44
C ARG A 730 -46.04 0.71 -4.43
N PRO A 731 -45.58 1.52 -5.39
CA PRO A 731 -46.43 2.02 -6.47
C PRO A 731 -47.02 0.86 -7.29
N GLU A 732 -48.33 0.89 -7.57
CA GLU A 732 -49.01 -0.19 -8.32
C GLU A 732 -48.36 -0.47 -9.70
N ALA A 733 -47.84 0.57 -10.36
CA ALA A 733 -47.16 0.47 -11.64
C ALA A 733 -45.77 -0.22 -11.57
N TRP A 734 -45.23 -0.43 -10.37
CA TRP A 734 -43.92 -1.05 -10.17
C TRP A 734 -44.03 -2.56 -10.11
N LYS A 735 -43.78 -3.23 -11.23
CA LYS A 735 -43.59 -4.69 -11.25
C LYS A 735 -42.33 -5.09 -10.48
N THR A 736 -42.40 -6.23 -9.79
CA THR A 736 -41.36 -6.71 -8.85
C THR A 736 -40.41 -7.75 -9.45
N ASP A 737 -40.64 -8.10 -10.71
CA ASP A 737 -39.79 -8.93 -11.55
C ASP A 737 -38.63 -8.12 -12.19
N GLN A 738 -38.66 -6.79 -12.07
CA GLN A 738 -37.63 -5.89 -12.56
C GLN A 738 -36.59 -5.59 -11.47
N PRO A 739 -35.31 -5.33 -11.84
CA PRO A 739 -34.30 -4.91 -10.88
C PRO A 739 -34.69 -3.59 -10.21
N ILE A 740 -34.73 -3.56 -8.88
CA ILE A 740 -34.93 -2.36 -8.08
C ILE A 740 -33.73 -2.20 -7.16
N LEU A 741 -33.17 -1.00 -7.08
CA LEU A 741 -32.12 -0.65 -6.13
C LEU A 741 -32.71 0.13 -4.96
N LEU A 742 -32.31 -0.20 -3.74
CA LEU A 742 -32.47 0.66 -2.57
C LEU A 742 -31.20 1.48 -2.39
N ASP A 743 -31.34 2.80 -2.40
CA ASP A 743 -30.27 3.76 -2.12
C ASP A 743 -30.59 4.47 -0.79
N LEU A 744 -29.68 4.34 0.18
CA LEU A 744 -29.84 4.93 1.52
C LEU A 744 -29.38 6.39 1.58
N GLY A 745 -28.78 6.93 0.52
CA GLY A 745 -28.19 8.26 0.53
C GLY A 745 -27.00 8.34 1.48
N VAL A 746 -27.08 9.24 2.47
CA VAL A 746 -26.01 9.44 3.46
C VAL A 746 -26.25 8.58 4.71
N VAL A 747 -25.30 7.69 4.98
CA VAL A 747 -25.24 6.81 6.16
C VAL A 747 -23.98 7.14 6.96
N ARG A 748 -24.10 7.16 8.30
CA ARG A 748 -23.02 7.41 9.25
C ARG A 748 -23.02 6.34 10.33
N GLU A 749 -22.32 5.22 10.16
CA GLU A 749 -21.28 4.90 9.15
C GLU A 749 -21.52 3.59 8.39
N THR A 750 -22.17 2.60 8.99
CA THR A 750 -22.55 1.34 8.33
C THR A 750 -24.02 1.05 8.55
N ALA A 751 -24.64 0.26 7.66
CA ALA A 751 -26.05 -0.08 7.75
C ALA A 751 -26.32 -1.57 7.43
N GLN A 752 -27.02 -2.27 8.31
CA GLN A 752 -27.60 -3.59 8.03
C GLN A 752 -29.07 -3.41 7.62
N VAL A 753 -29.43 -3.91 6.44
CA VAL A 753 -30.77 -3.69 5.87
C VAL A 753 -31.60 -4.97 5.89
N ARG A 754 -32.90 -4.83 6.22
CA ARG A 754 -33.93 -5.87 6.06
C ARG A 754 -35.17 -5.27 5.41
N LEU A 755 -35.80 -6.02 4.53
CA LEU A 755 -37.06 -5.66 3.89
C LEU A 755 -38.02 -6.85 4.01
N ASN A 756 -39.17 -6.65 4.66
CA ASN A 756 -40.16 -7.70 4.90
C ASN A 756 -39.53 -8.95 5.54
N GLU A 757 -38.78 -8.75 6.64
CA GLU A 757 -38.03 -9.78 7.38
C GLU A 757 -36.85 -10.42 6.62
N VAL A 758 -36.69 -10.14 5.32
CA VAL A 758 -35.56 -10.62 4.52
C VAL A 758 -34.34 -9.74 4.72
N SER A 759 -33.26 -10.31 5.26
CA SER A 759 -31.97 -9.62 5.34
C SER A 759 -31.38 -9.42 3.94
N LEU A 760 -31.11 -8.16 3.58
CA LEU A 760 -30.51 -7.82 2.30
C LEU A 760 -28.97 -7.79 2.40
N GLY A 761 -28.43 -7.53 3.58
CA GLY A 761 -26.99 -7.48 3.84
C GLY A 761 -26.54 -6.14 4.43
N LYS A 762 -25.21 -5.98 4.52
CA LYS A 762 -24.57 -4.80 5.09
C LYS A 762 -24.08 -3.84 4.00
N LEU A 763 -24.29 -2.56 4.22
CA LEU A 763 -23.79 -1.46 3.41
C LEU A 763 -22.76 -0.68 4.23
N TRP A 764 -21.51 -0.72 3.79
CA TRP A 764 -20.35 -0.18 4.51
C TRP A 764 -19.41 0.66 3.63
N SER A 765 -19.70 0.74 2.33
CA SER A 765 -18.93 1.51 1.36
C SER A 765 -19.83 2.35 0.46
N LEU A 766 -19.24 3.38 -0.16
CA LEU A 766 -19.93 4.24 -1.11
C LEU A 766 -20.08 3.55 -2.49
N PRO A 767 -21.21 3.74 -3.20
CA PRO A 767 -22.47 4.29 -2.68
C PRO A 767 -23.22 3.26 -1.80
N TYR A 768 -24.01 3.72 -0.81
CA TYR A 768 -24.81 2.85 0.07
C TYR A 768 -26.05 2.31 -0.66
N ARG A 769 -25.82 1.44 -1.65
CA ARG A 769 -26.83 0.87 -2.54
C ARG A 769 -26.84 -0.65 -2.53
N ILE A 770 -28.04 -1.22 -2.46
CA ILE A 770 -28.26 -2.65 -2.59
C ILE A 770 -29.37 -2.97 -3.58
N GLN A 771 -29.19 -4.02 -4.37
CA GLN A 771 -30.25 -4.53 -5.23
C GLN A 771 -31.22 -5.37 -4.42
N LEU A 772 -32.51 -5.13 -4.60
CA LEU A 772 -33.57 -5.93 -4.02
C LEU A 772 -33.68 -7.28 -4.76
N PRO A 773 -33.80 -8.41 -4.04
CA PRO A 773 -34.19 -9.68 -4.63
C PRO A 773 -35.52 -9.57 -5.40
N ALA A 774 -35.68 -10.34 -6.46
CA ALA A 774 -36.94 -10.35 -7.22
C ALA A 774 -38.12 -10.72 -6.30
N ASN A 775 -39.25 -10.03 -6.47
CA ASN A 775 -40.49 -10.25 -5.71
C ASN A 775 -40.42 -10.01 -4.19
N VAL A 776 -39.32 -9.46 -3.66
CA VAL A 776 -39.23 -9.13 -2.22
C VAL A 776 -40.15 -7.96 -1.84
N LEU A 777 -40.36 -7.02 -2.78
CA LEU A 777 -41.15 -5.83 -2.58
C LEU A 777 -42.64 -6.17 -2.75
N GLN A 778 -43.41 -6.02 -1.69
CA GLN A 778 -44.83 -6.33 -1.61
C GLN A 778 -45.68 -5.07 -1.83
N GLU A 779 -47.01 -5.17 -1.74
CA GLU A 779 -47.89 -3.98 -1.77
C GLU A 779 -47.62 -3.07 -0.57
N GLU A 780 -47.59 -3.65 0.63
CA GLU A 780 -47.17 -3.00 1.87
C GLU A 780 -45.85 -3.59 2.33
N ASN A 781 -44.93 -2.72 2.76
CA ASN A 781 -43.57 -3.12 3.07
C ASN A 781 -43.12 -2.58 4.42
N ILE A 782 -42.27 -3.35 5.10
CA ILE A 782 -41.54 -2.93 6.30
C ILE A 782 -40.05 -2.91 5.95
N LEU A 783 -39.45 -1.73 5.97
CA LEU A 783 -38.01 -1.53 5.82
C LEU A 783 -37.39 -1.28 7.19
N GLU A 784 -36.43 -2.11 7.57
CA GLU A 784 -35.61 -1.94 8.76
C GLU A 784 -34.15 -1.69 8.39
N ILE A 785 -33.53 -0.71 9.02
CA ILE A 785 -32.13 -0.33 8.79
C ILE A 785 -31.45 -0.13 10.14
N ASP A 786 -30.55 -1.03 10.52
CA ASP A 786 -29.73 -0.89 11.72
C ASP A 786 -28.46 -0.13 11.32
N VAL A 787 -28.31 1.12 11.78
CA VAL A 787 -27.17 1.98 11.48
C VAL A 787 -26.23 2.06 12.67
N THR A 788 -24.94 1.82 12.46
CA THR A 788 -23.88 1.96 13.49
C THR A 788 -23.01 3.17 13.20
N ASN A 789 -22.87 4.11 14.14
CA ASN A 789 -22.07 5.33 13.96
C ASN A 789 -20.61 5.19 14.41
N SER A 790 -19.83 6.27 14.26
CA SER A 790 -18.45 6.33 14.77
C SER A 790 -18.42 6.54 16.28
N SER A 791 -17.26 6.28 16.90
CA SER A 791 -17.06 6.50 18.33
C SER A 791 -16.64 7.92 18.71
N ALA A 792 -16.48 8.82 17.73
CA ALA A 792 -15.98 10.18 17.92
C ALA A 792 -16.80 11.00 18.92
N ASN A 793 -18.14 10.96 18.83
CA ASN A 793 -19.02 11.70 19.74
C ASN A 793 -18.89 11.22 21.19
N ARG A 794 -18.69 9.92 21.41
CA ARG A 794 -18.48 9.36 22.74
C ARG A 794 -17.13 9.78 23.32
N ILE A 795 -16.07 9.77 22.51
CA ILE A 795 -14.73 10.19 22.93
C ILE A 795 -14.69 11.69 23.24
N ARG A 796 -15.33 12.53 22.42
CA ARG A 796 -15.51 13.96 22.73
C ARG A 796 -16.08 14.13 24.14
N LYS A 797 -17.19 13.45 24.44
CA LYS A 797 -17.86 13.56 25.73
C LYS A 797 -16.98 13.10 26.90
N LEU A 798 -16.23 12.02 26.73
CA LEU A 798 -15.27 11.58 27.76
C LEU A 798 -14.19 12.63 28.04
N ASP A 799 -13.72 13.33 27.01
CA ASP A 799 -12.72 14.39 27.16
C ASP A 799 -13.30 15.66 27.79
N GLU A 800 -14.52 16.07 27.41
CA GLU A 800 -15.26 17.16 28.08
C GLU A 800 -15.42 16.89 29.58
N ASP A 801 -15.78 15.66 29.94
CA ASP A 801 -15.98 15.22 31.32
C ASP A 801 -14.65 14.93 32.06
N LYS A 802 -13.51 15.06 31.37
CA LYS A 802 -12.16 14.75 31.88
C LYS A 802 -12.04 13.33 32.42
N PHE A 803 -12.78 12.39 31.84
CA PHE A 803 -12.71 10.98 32.23
C PHE A 803 -11.32 10.41 31.86
N PRO A 804 -10.63 9.71 32.77
CA PRO A 804 -9.25 9.29 32.58
C PRO A 804 -9.13 8.00 31.73
N TRP A 805 -9.63 8.02 30.49
CA TRP A 805 -9.54 6.86 29.58
C TRP A 805 -8.16 6.71 28.91
N ARG A 806 -7.38 7.80 28.81
CA ARG A 806 -6.02 7.80 28.23
C ARG A 806 -5.00 7.16 29.18
N LYS A 807 -4.67 5.89 28.95
CA LYS A 807 -3.63 5.14 29.69
C LYS A 807 -2.31 4.98 28.91
N PHE A 808 -2.23 5.56 27.72
CA PHE A 808 -1.01 5.54 26.91
C PHE A 808 -0.07 6.66 27.34
N TYR A 809 1.23 6.52 27.09
CA TYR A 809 2.17 7.62 27.31
C TYR A 809 1.86 8.74 26.32
N ASP A 810 1.60 9.96 26.81
CA ASP A 810 1.10 11.09 26.01
C ASP A 810 2.01 11.43 24.83
N ILE A 811 3.33 11.29 24.99
CA ILE A 811 4.32 11.42 23.90
C ILE A 811 4.09 10.43 22.73
N ASN A 812 3.26 9.42 22.97
CA ASN A 812 2.88 8.34 22.09
C ASN A 812 1.34 8.20 21.99
N PHE A 813 0.56 9.26 22.20
CA PHE A 813 -0.85 9.31 21.78
C PHE A 813 -1.20 10.76 21.41
N VAL A 814 -1.22 11.05 20.11
CA VAL A 814 -1.27 12.39 19.56
C VAL A 814 -2.40 12.52 18.53
N SER A 815 -2.85 13.74 18.30
CA SER A 815 -3.78 14.10 17.22
C SER A 815 -3.12 13.94 15.85
N ILE A 816 -3.92 13.99 14.78
CA ILE A 816 -3.43 13.89 13.39
C ILE A 816 -2.50 15.07 12.99
N GLN A 817 -2.44 16.15 13.78
CA GLN A 817 -1.45 17.24 13.64
C GLN A 817 -0.17 17.03 14.48
N TYR A 818 -0.04 15.87 15.12
CA TYR A 818 1.01 15.54 16.07
C TYR A 818 1.04 16.52 17.27
N LYS A 819 -0.14 16.83 17.82
CA LYS A 819 -0.32 17.57 19.08
C LYS A 819 -0.87 16.63 20.15
N PRO A 820 -0.77 16.95 21.46
CA PRO A 820 -1.47 16.17 22.49
C PRO A 820 -2.94 15.99 22.09
N PHE A 821 -3.43 14.73 22.10
CA PHE A 821 -4.78 14.42 21.68
C PHE A 821 -5.81 15.01 22.64
N ASP A 822 -6.75 15.81 22.12
CA ASP A 822 -7.85 16.43 22.86
C ASP A 822 -9.09 16.48 21.95
N ALA A 823 -10.06 15.62 22.22
CA ALA A 823 -11.32 15.56 21.49
C ALA A 823 -12.40 16.50 22.07
N SER A 824 -12.17 17.15 23.22
CA SER A 824 -13.19 18.00 23.88
C SER A 824 -13.62 19.20 23.04
N LYS A 825 -12.85 19.54 22.01
CA LYS A 825 -13.10 20.66 21.09
C LYS A 825 -13.64 20.22 19.73
N TRP A 826 -13.87 18.92 19.54
CA TRP A 826 -14.44 18.42 18.30
C TRP A 826 -15.89 18.87 18.18
N GLU A 827 -16.28 19.35 17.00
CA GLU A 827 -17.69 19.48 16.66
C GLU A 827 -18.37 18.10 16.66
N PRO A 828 -19.68 18.01 16.95
CA PRO A 828 -20.41 16.75 16.83
C PRO A 828 -20.36 16.15 15.43
N GLU A 829 -19.88 14.91 15.37
CA GLU A 829 -19.81 14.14 14.14
C GLU A 829 -21.21 13.70 13.71
N PRO A 830 -21.62 13.95 12.46
CA PRO A 830 -22.88 13.46 11.94
C PRO A 830 -23.04 11.95 12.14
N SER A 831 -24.20 11.50 12.61
CA SER A 831 -24.45 10.11 13.02
C SER A 831 -25.84 9.64 12.56
N GLY A 832 -25.97 8.35 12.21
CA GLY A 832 -27.25 7.75 11.82
C GLY A 832 -27.56 7.75 10.32
N LEU A 833 -28.84 7.58 10.00
CA LEU A 833 -29.37 7.60 8.64
C LEU A 833 -29.87 9.01 8.29
N LEU A 834 -29.16 9.69 7.38
CA LEU A 834 -29.47 11.06 6.97
C LEU A 834 -30.27 11.10 5.65
N GLY A 835 -30.21 10.03 4.86
CA GLY A 835 -30.98 9.92 3.63
C GLY A 835 -30.47 10.85 2.50
N PRO A 836 -31.33 11.15 1.51
CA PRO A 836 -32.67 10.60 1.33
C PRO A 836 -32.62 9.09 1.06
N VAL A 837 -33.61 8.35 1.56
CA VAL A 837 -33.79 6.93 1.21
C VAL A 837 -34.73 6.85 0.01
N VAL A 838 -34.28 6.18 -1.06
CA VAL A 838 -35.04 6.06 -2.30
C VAL A 838 -34.98 4.63 -2.85
N LEU A 839 -36.03 4.24 -3.57
CA LEU A 839 -35.98 3.11 -4.49
C LEU A 839 -35.77 3.63 -5.92
N LEU A 840 -34.88 2.99 -6.66
CA LEU A 840 -34.56 3.30 -8.06
C LEU A 840 -34.97 2.12 -8.94
N LYS A 841 -35.75 2.39 -9.98
CA LYS A 841 -36.26 1.40 -10.93
C LYS A 841 -35.67 1.58 -12.31
#